data_AF-A0AA38IJH2-F1
#
_entry.id   AF-A0AA38IJH2-F1
#
_cell.length_a   1.000
_cell.length_b   1.000
_cell.length_c   1.000
_cell.angle_alpha   90.00
_cell.angle_beta   90.00
_cell.angle_gamma   90.00
#
_symmetry.space_group_name_H-M   'P 1'
#
loop_
_entity.id
_entity.type
_entity.pdbx_description
1 polymer ?
#
loop_
_entity_poly.entity_id
_entity_poly.type
_entity_poly.pdbx_seq_one_letter_code
_entity_poly.pdbx_strand_id
1 'polypeptide(L)'
;MTVFMDLLEALDEYFLRLRRIFGSKRIKFQRSINNAERVNLLLRMPKLPKLIKPTPTANPLASKSDEVCYDLIAKGKYYFNRQEYEKSLAMYSMSLSYAQNNHTLSFVYKNRSEVLFAMGLFKECLTDIQRAADNGYPENLQAHLVRSKAFAEDVTQQMQTRPETKENTYEIPESERNSLIQSARNCIEIKTDTKCDQHIVATRDINIGEVLVVEKPYAWAIFDHLNLHCHGCFKLCRNVIPCPTCVFAVYCSDTCKENAFTKYHQYECILQLYIRKFFDDIKETVIFALKMTFLARTDRVADIDASIYRSDRYYEFLDLDISDNKYPVDRSFVLAFIAAAVFKFAKEETNMFSILGLEDEFKELFLFNLHISTVYCREIHLHCVKGDDDHPGYSNAIYSLISLFKHSCSPNAFCYSSGSTLIVRSVSTIKKGNEVCISYGPSHIDVDRATRQQVLRNKYHFTCKCRPCREKWPRKNFLDEYNKFTVIAQNLAKENRAVLISHLHKLIADLKTAEATQREPSTDIIRLRERIKIIYQTLAKKSQSTIIVKPKDKNQSIPKTKADIITSVNPLAFSINIGKVKNLKDGGCDNIGKLKEIAKDKLSNDYDIQATKPLRPKIRISGFSENIQEDNLLTYLKNQNEFIFDESSECKLLKIYPTKKNVKIFQALIELDLSSYKKALSIGHCLIGLDPCSIFCALEAPRCFNCNGYNHSSKSCKSKISCPRCGEEHRVKDCNANKLCCVNCVNLKSKTNQEDINTEHAAWDNNCHVYQYTVDKLKHDVFGIGI
;
A
#
# COMPACT_ATOMS: atom_id res chain seq x y z
N MET A 1 -7.99 -14.77 10.45
CA MET A 1 -8.70 -15.70 11.37
C MET A 1 -8.55 -17.15 10.93
N THR A 2 -8.89 -17.49 9.69
CA THR A 2 -8.79 -18.85 9.12
C THR A 2 -7.41 -19.46 9.42
N VAL A 3 -6.33 -18.79 8.99
CA VAL A 3 -4.92 -19.16 9.22
C VAL A 3 -4.58 -19.54 10.67
N PHE A 4 -5.27 -18.92 11.65
CA PHE A 4 -5.08 -19.27 13.06
C PHE A 4 -5.85 -20.52 13.48
N MET A 5 -7.02 -20.78 12.92
CA MET A 5 -7.75 -22.04 13.12
C MET A 5 -6.99 -23.19 12.47
N ASP A 6 -6.50 -22.98 11.25
CA ASP A 6 -5.64 -23.92 10.50
C ASP A 6 -4.40 -24.31 11.33
N LEU A 7 -3.73 -23.32 11.94
CA LEU A 7 -2.61 -23.53 12.88
C LEU A 7 -3.01 -24.34 14.13
N LEU A 8 -4.20 -24.11 14.71
CA LEU A 8 -4.67 -24.90 15.85
C LEU A 8 -4.98 -26.35 15.46
N GLU A 9 -5.61 -26.57 14.31
CA GLU A 9 -5.96 -27.91 13.82
C GLU A 9 -4.69 -28.71 13.51
N ALA A 10 -3.68 -28.08 12.89
CA ALA A 10 -2.37 -28.70 12.70
C ALA A 10 -1.68 -29.06 14.04
N LEU A 11 -1.65 -28.14 15.02
CA LEU A 11 -1.07 -28.40 16.34
C LEU A 11 -1.77 -29.55 17.08
N ASP A 12 -3.10 -29.60 17.00
CA ASP A 12 -3.88 -30.67 17.64
C ASP A 12 -3.70 -32.02 16.88
N GLU A 13 -3.43 -32.02 15.57
CA GLU A 13 -3.06 -33.24 14.82
C GLU A 13 -1.63 -33.73 15.18
N TYR A 14 -0.65 -32.82 15.29
CA TYR A 14 0.66 -33.15 15.86
C TYR A 14 0.53 -33.73 17.28
N PHE A 15 -0.40 -33.21 18.10
CA PHE A 15 -0.67 -33.79 19.41
C PHE A 15 -1.24 -35.20 19.32
N LEU A 16 -2.21 -35.47 18.43
CA LEU A 16 -2.75 -36.82 18.22
C LEU A 16 -1.65 -37.82 17.84
N ARG A 17 -0.73 -37.44 16.93
CA ARG A 17 0.46 -38.24 16.55
C ARG A 17 1.39 -38.51 17.76
N LEU A 18 1.52 -37.56 18.69
CA LEU A 18 2.41 -37.64 19.86
C LEU A 18 1.76 -38.15 21.16
N ARG A 19 0.42 -38.28 21.23
CA ARG A 19 -0.36 -38.47 22.47
C ARG A 19 0.11 -39.64 23.35
N ARG A 20 0.52 -40.76 22.75
CA ARG A 20 1.07 -41.93 23.48
C ARG A 20 2.40 -41.64 24.18
N ILE A 21 3.23 -40.79 23.57
CA ILE A 21 4.53 -40.35 24.12
C ILE A 21 4.29 -39.29 25.19
N PHE A 22 3.37 -38.35 24.95
CA PHE A 22 2.96 -37.38 25.97
C PHE A 22 2.53 -38.08 27.26
N GLY A 23 1.66 -39.10 27.18
CA GLY A 23 1.24 -39.89 28.33
C GLY A 23 2.40 -40.46 29.18
N SER A 24 3.47 -40.95 28.55
CA SER A 24 4.63 -41.51 29.25
C SER A 24 5.62 -40.47 29.79
N LYS A 25 5.56 -39.21 29.33
CA LYS A 25 6.46 -38.13 29.72
C LYS A 25 5.82 -36.96 30.48
N ARG A 26 4.48 -36.86 30.50
CA ARG A 26 3.72 -35.72 31.03
C ARG A 26 4.19 -35.26 32.40
N ILE A 27 4.34 -36.16 33.36
CA ILE A 27 4.77 -35.83 34.73
C ILE A 27 6.20 -35.26 34.77
N LYS A 28 7.11 -35.72 33.88
CA LYS A 28 8.47 -35.17 33.79
C LYS A 28 8.47 -33.81 33.07
N PHE A 29 7.67 -33.66 32.01
CA PHE A 29 7.53 -32.40 31.28
C PHE A 29 6.93 -31.28 32.15
N GLN A 30 5.87 -31.58 32.92
CA GLN A 30 5.26 -30.66 33.88
C GLN A 30 6.12 -30.39 35.13
N ARG A 31 7.28 -31.04 35.27
CA ARG A 31 8.26 -30.82 36.35
C ARG A 31 9.56 -30.18 35.85
N SER A 32 9.69 -29.93 34.55
CA SER A 32 10.85 -29.23 34.01
C SER A 32 10.81 -27.75 34.40
N ILE A 33 11.91 -27.25 34.99
CA ILE A 33 11.96 -25.92 35.60
C ILE A 33 12.07 -24.77 34.59
N ASN A 34 12.48 -25.07 33.36
CA ASN A 34 12.67 -24.09 32.28
C ASN A 34 12.40 -24.72 30.89
N ASN A 35 12.50 -23.95 29.81
CA ASN A 35 12.19 -24.45 28.46
C ASN A 35 13.32 -25.30 27.86
N ALA A 36 14.58 -25.05 28.20
CA ALA A 36 15.71 -25.86 27.78
C ALA A 36 15.60 -27.29 28.33
N GLU A 37 15.16 -27.50 29.57
CA GLU A 37 14.84 -28.82 30.10
C GLU A 37 13.70 -29.51 29.35
N ARG A 38 12.63 -28.79 28.99
CA ARG A 38 11.50 -29.33 28.21
C ARG A 38 11.96 -29.85 26.85
N VAL A 39 12.83 -29.09 26.18
CA VAL A 39 13.45 -29.48 24.90
C VAL A 39 14.45 -30.63 25.10
N ASN A 40 15.34 -30.55 26.10
CA ASN A 40 16.32 -31.58 26.43
C ASN A 40 15.65 -32.93 26.79
N LEU A 41 14.48 -32.93 27.44
CA LEU A 41 13.67 -34.11 27.72
C LEU A 41 13.20 -34.83 26.43
N LEU A 42 13.05 -34.11 25.33
CA LEU A 42 12.63 -34.65 24.03
C LEU A 42 13.83 -35.00 23.15
N LEU A 43 14.90 -34.20 23.17
CA LEU A 43 16.18 -34.53 22.51
C LEU A 43 16.75 -35.86 23.01
N ARG A 44 16.64 -36.16 24.31
CA ARG A 44 17.04 -37.44 24.94
C ARG A 44 16.13 -38.64 24.57
N MET A 45 15.33 -38.58 23.51
CA MET A 45 14.47 -39.68 23.06
C MET A 45 15.07 -40.44 21.86
N PRO A 46 15.41 -41.74 22.00
CA PRO A 46 15.86 -42.58 20.87
C PRO A 46 14.87 -42.69 19.69
N LYS A 47 13.59 -42.34 19.92
CA LYS A 47 12.55 -42.32 18.88
C LYS A 47 12.38 -40.97 18.18
N LEU A 48 13.00 -39.87 18.64
CA LEU A 48 12.84 -38.54 18.04
C LEU A 48 13.13 -38.52 16.52
N PRO A 49 14.22 -39.12 16.00
CA PRO A 49 14.47 -39.16 14.56
C PRO A 49 13.43 -39.95 13.75
N LYS A 50 12.66 -40.85 14.39
CA LYS A 50 11.59 -41.63 13.74
C LYS A 50 10.21 -40.93 13.78
N LEU A 51 10.12 -39.81 14.51
CA LEU A 51 8.93 -38.98 14.67
C LEU A 51 9.01 -37.71 13.81
N ILE A 52 10.22 -37.19 13.59
CA ILE A 52 10.50 -36.15 12.60
C ILE A 52 10.37 -36.78 11.21
N LYS A 53 9.20 -36.65 10.60
CA LYS A 53 8.87 -37.15 9.26
C LYS A 53 8.47 -35.99 8.35
N PRO A 54 8.81 -36.02 7.05
CA PRO A 54 8.30 -35.01 6.12
C PRO A 54 6.77 -35.04 6.08
N THR A 55 6.13 -33.90 5.79
CA THR A 55 4.68 -33.88 5.55
C THR A 55 4.35 -34.64 4.26
N PRO A 56 3.13 -35.20 4.09
CA PRO A 56 2.75 -35.90 2.85
C PRO A 56 2.78 -35.00 1.61
N THR A 57 2.66 -33.69 1.81
CA THR A 57 2.75 -32.62 0.80
C THR A 57 4.17 -32.13 0.53
N ALA A 58 5.17 -32.60 1.28
CA ALA A 58 6.51 -32.03 1.28
C ALA A 58 7.18 -32.15 -0.10
N ASN A 59 7.32 -31.02 -0.78
CA ASN A 59 8.16 -30.88 -1.95
C ASN A 59 9.63 -31.28 -1.64
N PRO A 60 10.43 -31.61 -2.67
CA PRO A 60 11.88 -31.67 -2.54
C PRO A 60 12.46 -30.41 -1.87
N LEU A 61 13.63 -30.54 -1.22
CA LEU A 61 14.33 -29.41 -0.60
C LEU A 61 14.58 -28.34 -1.67
N ALA A 62 13.85 -27.23 -1.61
CA ALA A 62 13.76 -26.28 -2.72
C ALA A 62 15.08 -25.52 -2.93
N SER A 63 15.84 -25.98 -3.91
CA SER A 63 17.13 -25.41 -4.31
C SER A 63 16.98 -24.45 -5.49
N LYS A 64 18.03 -23.65 -5.72
CA LYS A 64 18.19 -22.91 -6.97
C LYS A 64 18.25 -23.90 -8.13
N SER A 65 17.46 -23.64 -9.17
CA SER A 65 17.33 -24.46 -10.37
C SER A 65 17.13 -23.54 -11.57
N ASP A 66 18.06 -23.57 -12.52
CA ASP A 66 17.95 -22.78 -13.74
C ASP A 66 16.80 -23.27 -14.64
N GLU A 67 16.45 -24.56 -14.59
CA GLU A 67 15.25 -25.11 -15.24
C GLU A 67 13.97 -24.40 -14.75
N VAL A 68 13.76 -24.35 -13.43
CA VAL A 68 12.62 -23.64 -12.82
C VAL A 68 12.70 -22.13 -13.12
N CYS A 69 13.90 -21.56 -13.16
CA CYS A 69 14.09 -20.17 -13.55
C CYS A 69 13.61 -19.91 -15.00
N TYR A 70 13.99 -20.75 -15.97
CA TYR A 70 13.56 -20.63 -17.37
C TYR A 70 12.06 -20.84 -17.54
N ASP A 71 11.47 -21.75 -16.78
CA ASP A 71 10.03 -22.01 -16.74
C ASP A 71 9.23 -20.78 -16.24
N LEU A 72 9.78 -20.07 -15.24
CA LEU A 72 9.22 -18.82 -14.73
C LEU A 72 9.49 -17.63 -15.65
N ILE A 73 10.64 -17.58 -16.35
CA ILE A 73 10.89 -16.63 -17.45
C ILE A 73 9.86 -16.81 -18.56
N ALA A 74 9.53 -18.05 -18.94
CA ALA A 74 8.53 -18.34 -19.97
C ALA A 74 7.13 -17.86 -19.57
N LYS A 75 6.72 -18.10 -18.31
CA LYS A 75 5.47 -17.55 -17.73
C LYS A 75 5.50 -16.02 -17.66
N GLY A 76 6.65 -15.42 -17.33
CA GLY A 76 6.87 -13.97 -17.38
C GLY A 76 6.64 -13.38 -18.77
N LYS A 77 7.22 -13.99 -19.81
CA LYS A 77 7.02 -13.63 -21.23
C LYS A 77 5.56 -13.80 -21.66
N TYR A 78 4.91 -14.88 -21.27
CA TYR A 78 3.49 -15.13 -21.57
C TYR A 78 2.60 -14.00 -21.04
N TYR A 79 2.79 -13.57 -19.78
CA TYR A 79 2.04 -12.44 -19.23
C TYR A 79 2.45 -11.10 -19.85
N PHE A 80 3.73 -10.89 -20.19
CA PHE A 80 4.21 -9.67 -20.83
C PHE A 80 3.56 -9.45 -22.20
N ASN A 81 3.53 -10.50 -23.04
CA ASN A 81 2.91 -10.47 -24.37
C ASN A 81 1.39 -10.25 -24.32
N ARG A 82 0.76 -10.46 -23.16
CA ARG A 82 -0.66 -10.22 -22.90
C ARG A 82 -0.92 -8.87 -22.20
N GLN A 83 0.10 -8.03 -22.05
CA GLN A 83 0.09 -6.76 -21.31
C GLN A 83 -0.30 -6.92 -19.81
N GLU A 84 -0.23 -8.14 -19.25
CA GLU A 84 -0.53 -8.47 -17.85
C GLU A 84 0.68 -8.17 -16.94
N TYR A 85 1.20 -6.94 -17.00
CA TYR A 85 2.53 -6.58 -16.50
C TYR A 85 2.79 -6.85 -15.01
N GLU A 86 1.83 -6.64 -14.11
CA GLU A 86 2.02 -6.94 -12.67
C GLU A 86 2.21 -8.47 -12.44
N LYS A 87 1.54 -9.34 -13.22
CA LYS A 87 1.77 -10.80 -13.17
C LYS A 87 3.13 -11.17 -13.77
N SER A 88 3.50 -10.52 -14.87
CA SER A 88 4.81 -10.69 -15.50
C SER A 88 5.95 -10.31 -14.54
N LEU A 89 5.85 -9.15 -13.88
CA LEU A 89 6.79 -8.66 -12.88
C LEU A 89 6.92 -9.62 -11.68
N ALA A 90 5.81 -10.21 -11.24
CA ALA A 90 5.81 -11.23 -10.18
C ALA A 90 6.55 -12.51 -10.62
N MET A 91 6.31 -13.01 -11.84
CA MET A 91 7.01 -14.20 -12.37
C MET A 91 8.52 -13.98 -12.49
N TYR A 92 8.97 -12.85 -13.04
CA TYR A 92 10.42 -12.54 -13.15
C TYR A 92 11.07 -12.28 -11.79
N SER A 93 10.35 -11.67 -10.85
CA SER A 93 10.87 -11.47 -9.48
C SER A 93 10.99 -12.79 -8.71
N MET A 94 10.11 -13.76 -9.00
CA MET A 94 10.23 -15.12 -8.48
C MET A 94 11.33 -15.93 -9.18
N SER A 95 11.55 -15.75 -10.49
CA SER A 95 12.60 -16.48 -11.22
C SER A 95 14.02 -16.11 -10.76
N LEU A 96 14.25 -14.84 -10.33
CA LEU A 96 15.50 -14.42 -9.69
C LEU A 96 15.90 -15.31 -8.51
N SER A 97 14.93 -15.73 -7.70
CA SER A 97 15.19 -16.59 -6.55
C SER A 97 15.72 -17.96 -6.96
N TYR A 98 15.31 -18.49 -8.11
CA TYR A 98 15.72 -19.80 -8.61
C TYR A 98 17.04 -19.80 -9.41
N ALA A 99 17.45 -18.67 -10.00
CA ALA A 99 18.70 -18.59 -10.77
C ALA A 99 19.93 -19.03 -9.95
N GLN A 100 20.73 -19.94 -10.51
CA GLN A 100 21.91 -20.58 -9.90
C GLN A 100 23.20 -19.78 -10.06
N ASN A 101 23.31 -18.94 -11.09
CA ASN A 101 24.55 -18.31 -11.51
C ASN A 101 24.32 -16.88 -12.07
N ASN A 102 25.40 -16.10 -12.14
CA ASN A 102 25.35 -14.69 -12.60
C ASN A 102 24.84 -14.57 -14.04
N HIS A 103 25.20 -15.49 -14.94
CA HIS A 103 24.70 -15.49 -16.31
C HIS A 103 23.16 -15.54 -16.33
N THR A 104 22.54 -16.52 -15.67
CA THR A 104 21.07 -16.63 -15.60
C THR A 104 20.43 -15.45 -14.84
N LEU A 105 21.06 -14.94 -13.77
CA LEU A 105 20.63 -13.69 -13.12
C LEU A 105 20.61 -12.50 -14.09
N SER A 106 21.64 -12.34 -14.92
CA SER A 106 21.74 -11.24 -15.90
C SER A 106 20.59 -11.28 -16.91
N PHE A 107 20.21 -12.47 -17.38
CA PHE A 107 19.06 -12.65 -18.27
C PHE A 107 17.75 -12.31 -17.56
N VAL A 108 17.55 -12.72 -16.31
CA VAL A 108 16.33 -12.38 -15.57
C VAL A 108 16.24 -10.87 -15.31
N TYR A 109 17.31 -10.22 -14.83
CA TYR A 109 17.34 -8.77 -14.62
C TYR A 109 17.05 -8.01 -15.92
N LYS A 110 17.65 -8.43 -17.05
CA LYS A 110 17.34 -7.87 -18.37
C LYS A 110 15.85 -7.99 -18.70
N ASN A 111 15.26 -9.18 -18.59
CA ASN A 111 13.84 -9.37 -18.91
C ASN A 111 12.92 -8.58 -17.94
N ARG A 112 13.24 -8.53 -16.64
CA ARG A 112 12.46 -7.74 -15.68
C ARG A 112 12.57 -6.24 -15.94
N SER A 113 13.74 -5.75 -16.38
CA SER A 113 13.91 -4.35 -16.75
C SER A 113 12.96 -3.91 -17.88
N GLU A 114 12.61 -4.81 -18.81
CA GLU A 114 11.65 -4.54 -19.89
C GLU A 114 10.20 -4.44 -19.38
N VAL A 115 9.83 -5.24 -18.37
CA VAL A 115 8.54 -5.10 -17.69
C VAL A 115 8.47 -3.79 -16.91
N LEU A 116 9.53 -3.45 -16.17
CA LEU A 116 9.63 -2.19 -15.42
C LEU A 116 9.55 -0.97 -16.36
N PHE A 117 10.21 -1.04 -17.52
CA PHE A 117 10.11 -0.05 -18.60
C PHE A 117 8.66 0.10 -19.11
N ALA A 118 8.00 -1.01 -19.45
CA ALA A 118 6.61 -1.01 -19.92
C ALA A 118 5.61 -0.48 -18.86
N MET A 119 5.92 -0.65 -17.58
CA MET A 119 5.16 -0.09 -16.45
C MET A 119 5.48 1.39 -16.15
N GLY A 120 6.40 2.03 -16.88
CA GLY A 120 6.82 3.41 -16.66
C GLY A 120 7.70 3.62 -15.42
N LEU A 121 8.30 2.55 -14.90
CA LEU A 121 9.12 2.53 -13.69
C LEU A 121 10.60 2.67 -14.09
N PHE A 122 11.02 3.87 -14.45
CA PHE A 122 12.31 4.09 -15.12
C PHE A 122 13.53 3.99 -14.18
N LYS A 123 13.43 4.48 -12.94
CA LYS A 123 14.50 4.34 -11.92
C LYS A 123 14.73 2.86 -11.56
N GLU A 124 13.63 2.14 -11.40
CA GLU A 124 13.55 0.69 -11.29
C GLU A 124 14.17 -0.01 -12.52
N CYS A 125 13.78 0.36 -13.74
CA CYS A 125 14.34 -0.19 -14.97
C CYS A 125 15.88 -0.05 -15.02
N LEU A 126 16.40 1.17 -14.80
CA LEU A 126 17.85 1.44 -14.77
C LEU A 126 18.59 0.59 -13.74
N THR A 127 18.01 0.40 -12.55
CA THR A 127 18.59 -0.42 -11.49
C THR A 127 18.79 -1.87 -11.95
N ASP A 128 17.83 -2.43 -12.68
CA ASP A 128 17.94 -3.81 -13.19
C ASP A 128 18.74 -3.91 -14.49
N ILE A 129 18.78 -2.87 -15.34
CA ILE A 129 19.74 -2.81 -16.46
C ILE A 129 21.18 -2.85 -15.94
N GLN A 130 21.49 -2.06 -14.91
CA GLN A 130 22.83 -2.04 -14.33
C GLN A 130 23.17 -3.41 -13.73
N ARG A 131 22.27 -4.00 -12.92
CA ARG A 131 22.46 -5.36 -12.38
C ARG A 131 22.65 -6.43 -13.46
N ALA A 132 22.00 -6.30 -14.62
CA ALA A 132 22.23 -7.20 -15.74
C ALA A 132 23.68 -7.09 -16.26
N ALA A 133 24.18 -5.87 -16.46
CA ALA A 133 25.58 -5.64 -16.83
C ALA A 133 26.56 -6.14 -15.75
N ASP A 134 26.32 -5.83 -14.47
CA ASP A 134 27.14 -6.24 -13.33
C ASP A 134 27.22 -7.78 -13.18
N ASN A 135 26.21 -8.50 -13.69
CA ASN A 135 26.15 -9.97 -13.70
C ASN A 135 26.65 -10.59 -15.02
N GLY A 136 27.25 -9.80 -15.92
CA GLY A 136 27.90 -10.30 -17.14
C GLY A 136 26.97 -10.47 -18.33
N TYR A 137 25.94 -9.63 -18.49
CA TYR A 137 25.07 -9.70 -19.68
C TYR A 137 25.86 -9.46 -20.99
N PRO A 138 25.78 -10.36 -22.00
CA PRO A 138 26.69 -10.35 -23.15
C PRO A 138 26.72 -9.02 -23.94
N GLU A 139 27.91 -8.49 -24.20
CA GLU A 139 28.13 -7.18 -24.85
C GLU A 139 27.46 -7.07 -26.22
N ASN A 140 27.51 -8.13 -27.02
CA ASN A 140 26.83 -8.21 -28.32
C ASN A 140 25.28 -8.11 -28.23
N LEU A 141 24.70 -8.27 -27.04
CA LEU A 141 23.27 -8.09 -26.76
C LEU A 141 22.96 -6.77 -26.01
N GLN A 142 23.98 -6.05 -25.53
CA GLN A 142 23.81 -4.79 -24.80
C GLN A 142 23.26 -3.64 -25.67
N ALA A 143 23.27 -3.74 -27.01
CA ALA A 143 22.72 -2.74 -27.92
C ALA A 143 21.19 -2.48 -27.74
N HIS A 144 20.48 -3.35 -27.04
CA HIS A 144 19.13 -3.06 -26.53
C HIS A 144 19.17 -2.31 -25.20
N LEU A 145 19.95 -2.81 -24.23
CA LEU A 145 20.14 -2.21 -22.91
C LEU A 145 20.62 -0.75 -22.99
N VAL A 146 21.57 -0.43 -23.86
CA VAL A 146 22.09 0.94 -24.05
C VAL A 146 20.99 1.91 -24.47
N ARG A 147 20.05 1.48 -25.32
CA ARG A 147 18.90 2.32 -25.74
C ARG A 147 17.88 2.49 -24.62
N SER A 148 17.51 1.40 -23.93
CA SER A 148 16.62 1.48 -22.76
C SER A 148 17.23 2.31 -21.62
N LYS A 149 18.56 2.22 -21.42
CA LYS A 149 19.32 2.97 -20.41
C LYS A 149 19.35 4.47 -20.72
N ALA A 150 19.84 4.86 -21.90
CA ALA A 150 19.91 6.26 -22.30
C ALA A 150 18.55 6.95 -22.24
N PHE A 151 17.48 6.25 -22.65
CA PHE A 151 16.12 6.77 -22.54
C PHE A 151 15.65 6.92 -21.07
N ALA A 152 15.80 5.88 -20.25
CA ALA A 152 15.36 5.93 -18.86
C ALA A 152 16.21 6.90 -18.00
N GLU A 153 17.48 7.15 -18.37
CA GLU A 153 18.34 8.19 -17.80
C GLU A 153 17.80 9.60 -18.10
N ASP A 154 17.46 9.90 -19.35
CA ASP A 154 16.86 11.19 -19.75
C ASP A 154 15.56 11.46 -18.98
N VAL A 155 14.62 10.52 -18.96
CA VAL A 155 13.38 10.66 -18.18
C VAL A 155 13.64 10.84 -16.69
N THR A 156 14.61 10.11 -16.12
CA THR A 156 14.93 10.21 -14.69
C THR A 156 15.53 11.59 -14.35
N GLN A 157 16.40 12.14 -15.21
CA GLN A 157 16.94 13.50 -15.04
C GLN A 157 15.83 14.56 -15.14
N GLN A 158 14.92 14.43 -16.12
CA GLN A 158 13.76 15.32 -16.25
C GLN A 158 12.83 15.23 -15.01
N MET A 159 12.63 14.04 -14.44
CA MET A 159 11.78 13.83 -13.26
C MET A 159 12.36 14.41 -11.96
N GLN A 160 13.69 14.51 -11.81
CA GLN A 160 14.32 15.08 -10.60
C GLN A 160 13.98 16.57 -10.35
N THR A 161 13.42 17.26 -11.34
CA THR A 161 12.95 18.65 -11.21
C THR A 161 11.59 18.79 -10.49
N ARG A 162 10.92 17.68 -10.14
CA ARG A 162 9.63 17.70 -9.42
C ARG A 162 9.81 17.42 -7.92
N PRO A 163 9.03 18.08 -7.03
CA PRO A 163 8.98 17.70 -5.62
C PRO A 163 8.44 16.26 -5.48
N GLU A 164 9.13 15.45 -4.68
CA GLU A 164 8.70 14.06 -4.43
C GLU A 164 7.33 14.03 -3.74
N THR A 165 6.42 13.19 -4.24
CA THR A 165 5.15 12.89 -3.56
C THR A 165 5.44 12.03 -2.33
N LYS A 166 5.72 12.69 -1.19
CA LYS A 166 5.97 12.01 0.09
C LYS A 166 4.89 10.96 0.39
N GLU A 167 5.32 9.78 0.82
CA GLU A 167 4.41 8.77 1.37
C GLU A 167 3.76 9.37 2.64
N ASN A 168 2.43 9.28 2.78
CA ASN A 168 1.74 9.73 4.00
C ASN A 168 2.07 8.79 5.16
N THR A 169 3.20 9.02 5.82
CA THR A 169 3.52 8.41 7.11
C THR A 169 2.53 8.90 8.16
N TYR A 170 1.99 7.98 8.96
CA TYR A 170 1.35 8.36 10.22
C TYR A 170 2.47 8.58 11.23
N GLU A 171 2.53 9.77 11.82
CA GLU A 171 3.51 10.14 12.83
C GLU A 171 2.79 10.83 14.00
N ILE A 172 3.31 10.63 15.21
CA ILE A 172 2.85 11.33 16.41
C ILE A 172 3.71 12.58 16.52
N PRO A 173 3.13 13.81 16.56
CA PRO A 173 3.89 15.03 16.76
C PRO A 173 4.70 14.97 18.06
N GLU A 174 5.93 15.46 18.06
CA GLU A 174 6.85 15.24 19.18
C GLU A 174 6.35 15.87 20.48
N SER A 175 5.67 17.02 20.39
CA SER A 175 4.97 17.68 21.51
C SER A 175 3.78 16.90 22.08
N GLU A 176 3.33 15.85 21.38
CA GLU A 176 2.23 14.97 21.78
C GLU A 176 2.68 13.54 22.10
N ARG A 177 3.96 13.19 21.89
CA ARG A 177 4.51 11.86 22.20
C ARG A 177 4.53 11.60 23.71
N ASN A 178 4.34 10.35 24.12
CA ASN A 178 4.57 9.94 25.50
C ASN A 178 6.08 9.79 25.77
N SER A 179 6.60 10.46 26.78
CA SER A 179 8.02 10.38 27.20
C SER A 179 8.46 9.01 27.70
N LEU A 180 7.52 8.18 28.18
CA LEU A 180 7.75 6.83 28.71
C LEU A 180 7.32 5.72 27.73
N ILE A 181 6.74 6.06 26.57
CA ILE A 181 6.23 5.07 25.60
C ILE A 181 6.45 5.57 24.17
N GLN A 182 7.54 5.11 23.54
CA GLN A 182 8.06 5.58 22.24
C GLN A 182 7.00 5.68 21.12
N SER A 183 6.13 4.67 21.03
CA SER A 183 5.12 4.47 19.98
C SER A 183 3.74 5.06 20.32
N ALA A 184 3.59 5.75 21.46
CA ALA A 184 2.31 6.27 21.95
C ALA A 184 2.24 7.80 22.05
N ARG A 185 0.99 8.30 22.07
CA ARG A 185 0.64 9.67 22.45
C ARG A 185 0.57 9.78 23.97
N ASN A 186 0.90 10.94 24.53
CA ASN A 186 0.87 11.25 25.98
C ASN A 186 -0.52 11.12 26.67
N CYS A 187 -1.56 10.75 25.92
CA CYS A 187 -2.91 10.53 26.42
C CYS A 187 -3.16 9.14 27.03
N ILE A 188 -2.20 8.20 26.92
CA ILE A 188 -2.27 6.85 27.50
C ILE A 188 -1.02 6.52 28.32
N GLU A 189 -1.17 5.66 29.32
CA GLU A 189 -0.10 5.14 30.19
C GLU A 189 -0.27 3.62 30.39
N ILE A 190 0.83 2.91 30.66
CA ILE A 190 0.81 1.50 31.11
C ILE A 190 0.59 1.49 32.62
N LYS A 191 -0.31 0.62 33.10
CA LYS A 191 -0.46 0.29 34.52
C LYS A 191 -0.39 -1.19 34.76
N THR A 192 0.19 -1.55 35.89
CA THR A 192 0.28 -2.92 36.40
C THR A 192 -0.77 -3.08 37.50
N ASP A 193 -1.60 -4.13 37.45
CA ASP A 193 -2.58 -4.41 38.51
C ASP A 193 -1.95 -5.19 39.69
N THR A 194 -2.74 -5.49 40.73
CA THR A 194 -2.28 -6.23 41.93
C THR A 194 -1.95 -7.71 41.67
N LYS A 195 -1.96 -8.17 40.42
CA LYS A 195 -1.57 -9.52 39.97
C LYS A 195 -0.45 -9.47 38.93
N CYS A 196 0.21 -8.32 38.80
CA CYS A 196 1.22 -8.02 37.78
C CYS A 196 0.67 -7.99 36.34
N ASP A 197 -0.65 -7.88 36.13
CA ASP A 197 -1.28 -7.91 34.80
C ASP A 197 -1.32 -6.50 34.17
N GLN A 198 -0.37 -6.22 33.28
CA GLN A 198 -0.24 -4.93 32.60
C GLN A 198 -1.47 -4.59 31.73
N HIS A 199 -1.84 -3.30 31.67
CA HIS A 199 -2.93 -2.77 30.86
C HIS A 199 -2.73 -1.30 30.52
N ILE A 200 -3.34 -0.86 29.41
CA ILE A 200 -3.31 0.54 28.97
C ILE A 200 -4.49 1.30 29.56
N VAL A 201 -4.25 2.47 30.17
CA VAL A 201 -5.31 3.38 30.64
C VAL A 201 -5.11 4.81 30.12
N ALA A 202 -6.16 5.63 30.18
CA ALA A 202 -6.14 7.01 29.72
C ALA A 202 -5.60 7.99 30.80
N THR A 203 -4.56 8.78 30.48
CA THR A 203 -3.97 9.79 31.40
C THR A 203 -4.84 11.04 31.57
N ARG A 204 -5.70 11.29 30.58
CA ARG A 204 -6.68 12.38 30.48
C ARG A 204 -7.96 11.88 29.82
N ASP A 205 -8.97 12.73 29.68
CA ASP A 205 -10.07 12.47 28.77
C ASP A 205 -9.57 12.42 27.31
N ILE A 206 -10.05 11.42 26.57
CA ILE A 206 -9.73 11.15 25.16
C ILE A 206 -11.03 11.26 24.36
N ASN A 207 -11.01 12.11 23.34
CA ASN A 207 -12.09 12.26 22.38
C ASN A 207 -12.12 11.07 21.41
N ILE A 208 -13.30 10.77 20.86
CA ILE A 208 -13.45 9.88 19.71
C ILE A 208 -12.57 10.40 18.56
N GLY A 209 -11.74 9.53 17.98
CA GLY A 209 -10.92 9.85 16.81
C GLY A 209 -9.49 10.27 17.08
N GLU A 210 -9.05 10.39 18.33
CA GLU A 210 -7.64 10.65 18.66
C GLU A 210 -6.76 9.42 18.35
N VAL A 211 -5.57 9.66 17.78
CA VAL A 211 -4.57 8.60 17.52
C VAL A 211 -3.79 8.34 18.79
N LEU A 212 -3.89 7.13 19.32
CA LEU A 212 -3.33 6.77 20.63
C LEU A 212 -1.94 6.14 20.48
N VAL A 213 -1.75 5.32 19.45
CA VAL A 213 -0.53 4.57 19.15
C VAL A 213 -0.27 4.54 17.65
N VAL A 214 1.01 4.63 17.28
CA VAL A 214 1.56 4.38 15.95
C VAL A 214 2.74 3.43 16.13
N GLU A 215 2.50 2.13 15.95
CA GLU A 215 3.46 1.08 16.29
C GLU A 215 3.96 0.34 15.04
N LYS A 216 5.29 0.25 14.89
CA LYS A 216 5.95 -0.59 13.90
C LYS A 216 6.19 -1.99 14.48
N PRO A 217 6.16 -3.06 13.69
CA PRO A 217 6.43 -4.39 14.20
C PRO A 217 7.90 -4.54 14.57
N TYR A 218 8.18 -5.23 15.68
CA TYR A 218 9.54 -5.63 16.04
C TYR A 218 10.10 -6.63 15.02
N ALA A 219 9.28 -7.59 14.59
CA ALA A 219 9.62 -8.54 13.54
C ALA A 219 8.39 -8.98 12.73
N TRP A 220 8.66 -9.56 11.56
CA TRP A 220 7.68 -10.14 10.63
C TRP A 220 8.28 -11.34 9.89
N ALA A 221 7.42 -12.30 9.51
CA ALA A 221 7.71 -13.35 8.52
C ALA A 221 6.70 -13.22 7.37
N ILE A 222 7.20 -13.20 6.13
CA ILE A 222 6.42 -12.99 4.91
C ILE A 222 5.93 -14.35 4.38
N PHE A 223 4.70 -14.43 3.86
CA PHE A 223 4.18 -15.66 3.27
C PHE A 223 4.63 -15.82 1.80
N ASP A 224 4.79 -17.07 1.36
CA ASP A 224 5.52 -17.45 0.14
C ASP A 224 5.03 -16.82 -1.18
N HIS A 225 3.79 -16.33 -1.22
CA HIS A 225 3.21 -15.70 -2.40
C HIS A 225 3.67 -14.24 -2.62
N LEU A 226 4.43 -13.63 -1.69
CA LEU A 226 4.85 -12.22 -1.75
C LEU A 226 6.30 -11.98 -2.24
N ASN A 227 6.58 -12.42 -3.46
CA ASN A 227 7.88 -12.23 -4.14
C ASN A 227 8.25 -10.76 -4.48
N LEU A 228 7.49 -9.78 -4.01
CA LEU A 228 7.74 -8.33 -4.18
C LEU A 228 7.93 -7.58 -2.84
N HIS A 229 7.99 -8.26 -1.70
CA HIS A 229 8.20 -7.61 -0.39
C HIS A 229 9.56 -7.99 0.22
N CYS A 230 10.29 -6.97 0.70
CA CYS A 230 11.61 -7.15 1.29
C CYS A 230 11.55 -7.94 2.60
N HIS A 231 12.15 -9.12 2.64
CA HIS A 231 12.22 -9.95 3.86
C HIS A 231 12.97 -9.25 5.02
N GLY A 232 13.89 -8.33 4.68
CA GLY A 232 14.69 -7.52 5.61
C GLY A 232 14.08 -6.18 6.08
N CYS A 233 13.00 -5.67 5.48
CA CYS A 233 12.35 -4.42 5.94
C CYS A 233 10.84 -4.29 5.65
N PHE A 234 10.20 -5.34 5.15
CA PHE A 234 8.79 -5.43 4.71
C PHE A 234 8.34 -4.46 3.59
N LYS A 235 9.16 -3.49 3.15
CA LYS A 235 8.79 -2.56 2.08
C LYS A 235 8.54 -3.30 0.75
N LEU A 236 7.44 -2.95 0.07
CA LEU A 236 7.17 -3.31 -1.31
C LEU A 236 8.30 -2.79 -2.21
N CYS A 237 8.92 -3.68 -2.97
CA CYS A 237 9.99 -3.36 -3.90
C CYS A 237 9.76 -4.10 -5.22
N ARG A 238 9.81 -3.39 -6.34
CA ARG A 238 9.69 -3.99 -7.69
C ARG A 238 11.03 -4.50 -8.24
N ASN A 239 12.12 -4.11 -7.58
CA ASN A 239 13.51 -4.48 -7.90
C ASN A 239 14.13 -5.34 -6.81
N VAL A 240 13.41 -6.37 -6.35
CA VAL A 240 13.97 -7.28 -5.35
C VAL A 240 15.26 -7.95 -5.83
N ILE A 241 16.17 -8.16 -4.89
CA ILE A 241 17.43 -8.90 -4.99
C ILE A 241 17.21 -10.25 -4.29
N PRO A 242 17.48 -11.40 -4.92
CA PRO A 242 17.32 -12.71 -4.29
C PRO A 242 18.43 -13.00 -3.27
N CYS A 243 18.19 -13.95 -2.37
CA CYS A 243 19.26 -14.61 -1.64
C CYS A 243 20.18 -15.38 -2.62
N PRO A 244 21.52 -15.36 -2.44
CA PRO A 244 22.43 -16.15 -3.26
C PRO A 244 22.35 -17.66 -2.97
N THR A 245 21.71 -18.09 -1.88
CA THR A 245 21.71 -19.49 -1.43
C THR A 245 20.33 -20.14 -1.47
N CYS A 246 19.29 -19.51 -0.89
CA CYS A 246 17.92 -20.05 -0.89
C CYS A 246 17.02 -19.39 -1.95
N VAL A 247 15.87 -20.03 -2.20
CA VAL A 247 14.86 -19.55 -3.16
C VAL A 247 13.73 -18.71 -2.53
N PHE A 248 13.77 -18.46 -1.21
CA PHE A 248 12.64 -17.84 -0.49
C PHE A 248 12.85 -16.35 -0.20
N ALA A 249 14.02 -15.98 0.33
CA ALA A 249 14.23 -14.63 0.84
C ALA A 249 14.68 -13.65 -0.25
N VAL A 250 13.98 -12.52 -0.34
CA VAL A 250 14.26 -11.45 -1.30
C VAL A 250 14.30 -10.08 -0.62
N TYR A 251 15.14 -9.16 -1.11
CA TYR A 251 15.54 -7.91 -0.42
C TYR A 251 15.42 -6.69 -1.33
N CYS A 252 15.12 -5.50 -0.79
CA CYS A 252 15.04 -4.27 -1.59
C CYS A 252 16.39 -3.59 -1.86
N SER A 253 17.45 -4.00 -1.16
CA SER A 253 18.80 -3.43 -1.22
C SER A 253 19.80 -4.42 -0.64
N ASP A 254 21.07 -4.29 -1.03
CA ASP A 254 22.16 -5.09 -0.47
C ASP A 254 22.32 -4.83 1.03
N THR A 255 22.17 -3.58 1.47
CA THR A 255 22.10 -3.21 2.89
C THR A 255 21.01 -3.99 3.65
N CYS A 256 19.83 -4.24 3.05
CA CYS A 256 18.80 -5.08 3.68
C CYS A 256 19.13 -6.58 3.65
N LYS A 257 19.83 -7.06 2.60
CA LYS A 257 20.32 -8.45 2.49
C LYS A 257 21.40 -8.74 3.53
N GLU A 258 22.36 -7.84 3.69
CA GLU A 258 23.47 -7.90 4.65
C GLU A 258 22.95 -7.82 6.09
N ASN A 259 22.14 -6.82 6.43
CA ASN A 259 21.54 -6.70 7.77
C ASN A 259 20.70 -7.93 8.13
N ALA A 260 19.96 -8.51 7.18
CA ALA A 260 19.25 -9.76 7.39
C ALA A 260 20.22 -10.92 7.64
N PHE A 261 21.24 -11.10 6.79
CA PHE A 261 22.25 -12.15 6.89
C PHE A 261 22.96 -12.12 8.25
N THR A 262 23.54 -10.98 8.63
CA THR A 262 24.27 -10.81 9.89
C THR A 262 23.40 -11.08 11.12
N LYS A 263 22.14 -10.61 11.13
CA LYS A 263 21.26 -10.77 12.30
C LYS A 263 20.69 -12.19 12.44
N TYR A 264 20.11 -12.72 11.37
CA TYR A 264 19.31 -13.96 11.43
C TYR A 264 19.47 -14.88 10.21
N HIS A 265 19.59 -14.32 9.00
CA HIS A 265 19.42 -15.10 7.78
C HIS A 265 20.59 -16.04 7.48
N GLN A 266 21.79 -15.80 8.03
CA GLN A 266 22.92 -16.75 7.90
C GLN A 266 22.59 -18.17 8.41
N TYR A 267 21.74 -18.30 9.44
CA TYR A 267 21.31 -19.60 9.99
C TYR A 267 19.89 -19.98 9.55
N GLU A 268 18.97 -19.01 9.46
CA GLU A 268 17.60 -19.21 8.95
C GLU A 268 17.60 -19.74 7.50
N CYS A 269 18.57 -19.33 6.68
CA CYS A 269 18.63 -19.64 5.24
C CYS A 269 18.61 -21.14 4.93
N ILE A 270 19.35 -21.95 5.69
CA ILE A 270 19.34 -23.42 5.58
C ILE A 270 18.18 -24.01 6.38
N LEU A 271 17.93 -23.53 7.61
CA LEU A 271 16.93 -24.12 8.51
C LEU A 271 15.50 -24.04 7.99
N GLN A 272 15.14 -22.98 7.26
CA GLN A 272 13.82 -22.89 6.62
C GLN A 272 13.56 -24.03 5.63
N LEU A 273 14.57 -24.60 4.96
CA LEU A 273 14.37 -25.74 4.04
C LEU A 273 13.86 -26.97 4.80
N TYR A 274 14.42 -27.20 5.99
CA TYR A 274 14.03 -28.29 6.87
C TYR A 274 12.67 -28.01 7.51
N ILE A 275 12.43 -26.78 7.98
CA ILE A 275 11.13 -26.37 8.52
C ILE A 275 10.02 -26.57 7.47
N ARG A 276 10.24 -26.12 6.23
CA ARG A 276 9.28 -26.28 5.12
C ARG A 276 9.03 -27.75 4.73
N LYS A 277 10.03 -28.63 4.88
CA LYS A 277 9.91 -30.06 4.59
C LYS A 277 9.24 -30.89 5.70
N PHE A 278 9.44 -30.51 6.96
CA PHE A 278 9.02 -31.29 8.14
C PHE A 278 7.84 -30.67 8.92
N PHE A 279 7.53 -29.40 8.67
CA PHE A 279 6.52 -28.60 9.36
C PHE A 279 5.73 -27.69 8.39
N ASP A 280 5.48 -28.15 7.16
CA ASP A 280 4.82 -27.38 6.07
C ASP A 280 3.53 -26.68 6.54
N ASP A 281 2.67 -27.40 7.26
CA ASP A 281 1.36 -26.93 7.75
C ASP A 281 1.44 -25.77 8.77
N ILE A 282 2.62 -25.50 9.32
CA ILE A 282 2.87 -24.47 10.35
C ILE A 282 4.16 -23.65 10.08
N LYS A 283 4.74 -23.77 8.88
CA LYS A 283 6.10 -23.29 8.54
C LYS A 283 6.29 -21.79 8.82
N GLU A 284 5.27 -20.98 8.57
CA GLU A 284 5.27 -19.54 8.78
C GLU A 284 5.44 -19.19 10.27
N THR A 285 4.80 -19.96 11.15
CA THR A 285 4.89 -19.78 12.61
C THR A 285 6.26 -20.19 13.14
N VAL A 286 6.81 -21.30 12.62
CA VAL A 286 8.11 -21.85 13.05
C VAL A 286 9.28 -21.00 12.53
N ILE A 287 9.22 -20.52 11.29
CA ILE A 287 10.18 -19.55 10.72
C ILE A 287 10.09 -18.21 11.46
N PHE A 288 8.88 -17.73 11.78
CA PHE A 288 8.71 -16.49 12.53
C PHE A 288 9.33 -16.56 13.94
N ALA A 289 9.09 -17.63 14.69
CA ALA A 289 9.71 -17.87 15.99
C ALA A 289 11.25 -17.99 15.91
N LEU A 290 11.79 -18.55 14.82
CA LEU A 290 13.22 -18.71 14.61
C LEU A 290 13.88 -17.34 14.38
N LYS A 291 13.26 -16.52 13.51
CA LYS A 291 13.68 -15.14 13.26
C LYS A 291 13.63 -14.27 14.52
N MET A 292 12.58 -14.41 15.33
CA MET A 292 12.47 -13.75 16.64
C MET A 292 13.65 -14.11 17.56
N THR A 293 13.99 -15.39 17.68
CA THR A 293 15.12 -15.88 18.50
C THR A 293 16.45 -15.31 18.04
N PHE A 294 16.69 -15.22 16.73
CA PHE A 294 17.92 -14.63 16.21
C PHE A 294 17.98 -13.11 16.35
N LEU A 295 16.86 -12.40 16.21
CA LEU A 295 16.79 -10.96 16.47
C LEU A 295 17.02 -10.65 17.96
N ALA A 296 16.40 -11.41 18.86
CA ALA A 296 16.56 -11.30 20.31
C ALA A 296 18.03 -11.32 20.75
N ARG A 297 18.80 -12.31 20.25
CA ARG A 297 20.24 -12.45 20.49
C ARG A 297 21.07 -11.25 19.99
N THR A 298 20.56 -10.47 19.03
CA THR A 298 21.23 -9.25 18.54
C THR A 298 20.82 -7.98 19.27
N ASP A 299 19.82 -8.04 20.15
CA ASP A 299 19.37 -6.91 20.98
C ASP A 299 20.11 -6.91 22.32
N ARG A 300 20.68 -5.76 22.71
CA ARG A 300 21.57 -5.68 23.88
C ARG A 300 20.81 -5.30 25.14
N VAL A 301 20.47 -6.30 25.95
CA VAL A 301 19.73 -6.13 27.22
C VAL A 301 20.51 -5.32 28.27
N ALA A 302 21.84 -5.28 28.20
CA ALA A 302 22.70 -4.72 29.25
C ALA A 302 22.55 -3.20 29.48
N ASP A 303 22.19 -2.44 28.45
CA ASP A 303 22.09 -0.97 28.49
C ASP A 303 20.62 -0.46 28.47
N ILE A 304 19.67 -1.31 28.92
CA ILE A 304 18.23 -1.00 28.87
C ILE A 304 17.81 -0.08 30.01
N ASP A 305 17.49 1.16 29.66
CA ASP A 305 16.58 2.00 30.45
C ASP A 305 15.17 1.38 30.39
N ALA A 306 14.77 0.74 31.50
CA ALA A 306 13.47 0.12 31.68
C ALA A 306 12.35 1.11 32.02
N SER A 307 12.65 2.41 32.23
CA SER A 307 11.63 3.43 32.48
C SER A 307 10.89 3.89 31.21
N ILE A 308 11.50 3.69 30.04
CA ILE A 308 10.94 4.03 28.73
C ILE A 308 10.60 2.74 27.97
N TYR A 309 9.32 2.49 27.71
CA TYR A 309 8.83 1.37 26.91
C TYR A 309 9.08 1.61 25.41
N ARG A 310 9.62 0.62 24.71
CA ARG A 310 10.02 0.74 23.29
C ARG A 310 9.64 -0.48 22.45
N SER A 311 8.76 -0.26 21.47
CA SER A 311 8.32 -1.29 20.51
C SER A 311 9.42 -1.87 19.60
N ASP A 312 10.63 -1.32 19.64
CA ASP A 312 11.79 -1.80 18.88
C ASP A 312 12.77 -2.70 19.68
N ARG A 313 12.46 -3.01 20.95
CA ARG A 313 13.26 -3.92 21.81
C ARG A 313 12.61 -5.30 21.97
N TYR A 314 13.43 -6.34 22.12
CA TYR A 314 12.97 -7.68 22.47
C TYR A 314 12.50 -7.80 23.92
N TYR A 315 13.08 -7.00 24.81
CA TYR A 315 12.81 -7.00 26.25
C TYR A 315 11.31 -6.93 26.57
N GLU A 316 10.55 -6.12 25.85
CA GLU A 316 9.11 -5.91 26.08
C GLU A 316 8.24 -7.17 25.81
N PHE A 317 8.80 -8.21 25.19
CA PHE A 317 8.12 -9.49 24.98
C PHE A 317 8.39 -10.50 26.11
N LEU A 318 9.41 -10.29 26.95
CA LEU A 318 9.76 -11.20 28.06
C LEU A 318 8.65 -11.26 29.12
N ASP A 319 7.98 -10.13 29.36
CA ASP A 319 6.89 -9.99 30.32
C ASP A 319 5.51 -10.44 29.78
N LEU A 320 5.41 -10.87 28.51
CA LEU A 320 4.14 -11.34 27.96
C LEU A 320 3.77 -12.72 28.53
N ASP A 321 2.65 -12.79 29.25
CA ASP A 321 2.20 -14.01 29.90
C ASP A 321 1.87 -15.13 28.89
N ILE A 322 2.74 -16.13 28.86
CA ILE A 322 2.60 -17.43 28.18
C ILE A 322 2.54 -18.61 29.17
N SER A 323 2.26 -18.35 30.45
CA SER A 323 2.47 -19.32 31.53
C SER A 323 1.67 -20.63 31.38
N ASP A 324 2.26 -21.74 31.83
CA ASP A 324 1.64 -23.08 31.87
C ASP A 324 0.27 -23.13 32.59
N ASN A 325 0.00 -22.16 33.47
CA ASN A 325 -1.29 -22.03 34.16
C ASN A 325 -2.42 -21.54 33.23
N LYS A 326 -2.09 -21.01 32.06
CA LYS A 326 -3.02 -20.63 30.98
C LYS A 326 -2.90 -21.54 29.76
N TYR A 327 -1.68 -21.89 29.34
CA TYR A 327 -1.46 -22.62 28.08
C TYR A 327 -1.69 -24.14 28.20
N PRO A 328 -2.43 -24.79 27.28
CA PRO A 328 -2.61 -26.24 27.29
C PRO A 328 -1.28 -27.02 27.23
N VAL A 329 -1.07 -27.91 28.21
CA VAL A 329 0.19 -28.64 28.41
C VAL A 329 0.51 -29.60 27.25
N ASP A 330 -0.52 -30.13 26.60
CA ASP A 330 -0.44 -30.91 25.36
C ASP A 330 0.10 -30.08 24.18
N ARG A 331 -0.42 -28.87 23.98
CA ARG A 331 0.10 -27.93 22.97
C ARG A 331 1.52 -27.46 23.30
N SER A 332 1.83 -27.20 24.58
CA SER A 332 3.21 -26.91 25.01
C SER A 332 4.18 -28.05 24.68
N PHE A 333 3.74 -29.31 24.84
CA PHE A 333 4.52 -30.49 24.46
C PHE A 333 4.74 -30.60 22.95
N VAL A 334 3.76 -30.21 22.12
CA VAL A 334 3.92 -30.12 20.65
C VAL A 334 4.94 -29.04 20.27
N LEU A 335 4.84 -27.83 20.84
CA LEU A 335 5.80 -26.76 20.57
C LEU A 335 7.21 -27.15 21.05
N ALA A 336 7.36 -27.83 22.17
CA ALA A 336 8.63 -28.36 22.64
C ALA A 336 9.21 -29.47 21.73
N PHE A 337 8.35 -30.28 21.09
CA PHE A 337 8.77 -31.26 20.09
C PHE A 337 9.29 -30.58 18.82
N ILE A 338 8.60 -29.53 18.35
CA ILE A 338 9.05 -28.70 17.22
C ILE A 338 10.39 -28.03 17.57
N ALA A 339 10.52 -27.48 18.79
CA ALA A 339 11.77 -26.92 19.29
C ALA A 339 12.93 -27.93 19.32
N ALA A 340 12.67 -29.17 19.78
CA ALA A 340 13.67 -30.24 19.75
C ALA A 340 14.07 -30.66 18.32
N ALA A 341 13.13 -30.67 17.38
CA ALA A 341 13.41 -30.99 15.98
C ALA A 341 14.23 -29.90 15.28
N VAL A 342 13.85 -28.62 15.42
CA VAL A 342 14.57 -27.49 14.82
C VAL A 342 15.93 -27.29 15.49
N PHE A 343 16.06 -27.52 16.81
CA PHE A 343 17.36 -27.56 17.48
C PHE A 343 18.27 -28.66 16.91
N LYS A 344 17.72 -29.85 16.63
CA LYS A 344 18.47 -30.94 15.99
C LYS A 344 18.96 -30.53 14.60
N PHE A 345 18.10 -29.93 13.76
CA PHE A 345 18.51 -29.38 12.46
C PHE A 345 19.59 -28.28 12.62
N ALA A 346 19.44 -27.37 13.59
CA ALA A 346 20.43 -26.33 13.87
C ALA A 346 21.80 -26.88 14.31
N LYS A 347 21.84 -28.05 14.96
CA LYS A 347 23.07 -28.72 15.42
C LYS A 347 23.69 -29.66 14.38
N GLU A 348 22.93 -30.12 13.39
CA GLU A 348 23.42 -30.99 12.32
C GLU A 348 23.76 -30.22 11.03
N GLU A 349 23.01 -29.16 10.72
CA GLU A 349 23.06 -28.44 9.44
C GLU A 349 23.69 -27.03 9.56
N THR A 350 24.14 -26.63 10.77
CA THR A 350 24.82 -25.34 10.98
C THR A 350 25.99 -25.46 11.97
N ASN A 351 26.95 -24.55 11.86
CA ASN A 351 28.03 -24.34 12.83
C ASN A 351 27.68 -23.31 13.93
N MET A 352 26.40 -22.91 14.05
CA MET A 352 25.97 -21.85 14.94
C MET A 352 26.34 -22.12 16.41
N PHE A 353 26.12 -23.34 16.90
CA PHE A 353 26.36 -23.68 18.30
C PHE A 353 27.85 -23.80 18.65
N SER A 354 28.72 -24.19 17.71
CA SER A 354 30.16 -24.19 17.94
C SER A 354 30.80 -22.80 17.83
N ILE A 355 30.18 -21.87 17.09
CA ILE A 355 30.62 -20.47 17.02
C ILE A 355 30.12 -19.65 18.23
N LEU A 356 28.87 -19.85 18.65
CA LEU A 356 28.22 -18.99 19.65
C LEU A 356 28.19 -19.59 21.07
N GLY A 357 28.20 -20.92 21.22
CA GLY A 357 28.07 -21.62 22.51
C GLY A 357 26.65 -21.65 23.11
N LEU A 358 25.68 -21.00 22.48
CA LEU A 358 24.36 -20.68 23.05
C LEU A 358 23.31 -21.81 22.92
N GLU A 359 23.68 -23.07 23.21
CA GLU A 359 22.75 -24.20 23.04
C GLU A 359 21.50 -24.09 23.93
N ASP A 360 21.67 -23.90 25.25
CA ASP A 360 20.53 -23.82 26.17
C ASP A 360 19.74 -22.51 26.02
N GLU A 361 20.40 -21.36 25.78
CA GLU A 361 19.70 -20.08 25.51
C GLU A 361 18.83 -20.17 24.25
N PHE A 362 19.32 -20.79 23.15
CA PHE A 362 18.48 -21.01 21.97
C PHE A 362 17.26 -21.89 22.30
N LYS A 363 17.41 -22.92 23.14
CA LYS A 363 16.28 -23.79 23.52
C LYS A 363 15.27 -23.07 24.43
N GLU A 364 15.73 -22.16 25.30
CA GLU A 364 14.84 -21.24 26.03
C GLU A 364 14.09 -20.33 25.06
N LEU A 365 14.83 -19.49 24.31
CA LEU A 365 14.28 -18.43 23.47
C LEU A 365 13.43 -18.98 22.31
N PHE A 366 13.78 -20.11 21.70
CA PHE A 366 13.01 -20.65 20.58
C PHE A 366 11.68 -21.26 21.01
N LEU A 367 11.64 -21.99 22.14
CA LEU A 367 10.36 -22.48 22.67
C LEU A 367 9.49 -21.31 23.21
N PHE A 368 10.10 -20.33 23.85
CA PHE A 368 9.44 -19.08 24.26
C PHE A 368 8.81 -18.34 23.06
N ASN A 369 9.58 -18.13 21.99
CA ASN A 369 9.11 -17.47 20.78
C ASN A 369 8.06 -18.29 20.01
N LEU A 370 8.11 -19.63 20.04
CA LEU A 370 7.03 -20.48 19.51
C LEU A 370 5.72 -20.26 20.26
N HIS A 371 5.77 -20.22 21.61
CA HIS A 371 4.60 -19.94 22.46
C HIS A 371 4.04 -18.54 22.26
N ILE A 372 4.89 -17.51 22.18
CA ILE A 372 4.44 -16.14 21.86
C ILE A 372 3.84 -16.08 20.45
N SER A 373 4.41 -16.79 19.47
CA SER A 373 3.96 -16.76 18.08
C SER A 373 2.55 -17.32 17.89
N THR A 374 2.12 -18.33 18.65
CA THR A 374 0.74 -18.85 18.54
C THR A 374 -0.31 -17.87 19.11
N VAL A 375 0.04 -17.11 20.16
CA VAL A 375 -0.90 -16.23 20.88
C VAL A 375 -0.90 -14.79 20.39
N TYR A 376 0.27 -14.16 20.32
CA TYR A 376 0.42 -12.70 20.18
C TYR A 376 0.73 -12.22 18.75
N CYS A 377 1.04 -13.12 17.80
CA CYS A 377 1.23 -12.70 16.41
C CYS A 377 -0.07 -12.17 15.78
N ARG A 378 0.09 -11.24 14.83
CA ARG A 378 -0.99 -10.62 14.06
C ARG A 378 -0.71 -10.77 12.56
N GLU A 379 -1.76 -11.14 11.83
CA GLU A 379 -1.78 -11.15 10.36
C GLU A 379 -1.70 -9.69 9.86
N ILE A 380 -0.66 -9.35 9.09
CA ILE A 380 -0.64 -8.12 8.29
C ILE A 380 -1.45 -8.37 7.02
N HIS A 381 -2.46 -7.53 6.78
CA HIS A 381 -3.18 -7.48 5.51
C HIS A 381 -2.65 -6.32 4.67
N LEU A 382 -1.81 -6.63 3.68
CA LEU A 382 -1.37 -5.68 2.67
C LEU A 382 -2.52 -5.33 1.71
N HIS A 383 -2.49 -4.13 1.14
CA HIS A 383 -3.43 -3.71 0.10
C HIS A 383 -2.70 -3.67 -1.24
N CYS A 384 -2.72 -4.80 -1.95
CA CYS A 384 -2.27 -4.88 -3.33
C CYS A 384 -3.19 -4.09 -4.29
N VAL A 385 -2.69 -3.83 -5.50
CA VAL A 385 -3.36 -2.98 -6.48
C VAL A 385 -4.47 -3.74 -7.20
N LYS A 386 -5.71 -3.25 -7.10
CA LYS A 386 -6.91 -3.58 -7.92
C LYS A 386 -7.08 -5.06 -8.34
N GLY A 387 -8.08 -5.74 -7.78
CA GLY A 387 -8.60 -6.97 -8.39
C GLY A 387 -9.69 -7.60 -7.55
N ASP A 388 -9.25 -8.31 -6.52
CA ASP A 388 -10.07 -9.24 -5.76
C ASP A 388 -10.56 -8.65 -4.44
N ASP A 389 -11.77 -9.03 -4.00
CA ASP A 389 -12.28 -8.69 -2.67
C ASP A 389 -11.87 -9.74 -1.60
N ASP A 390 -11.41 -10.93 -2.02
CA ASP A 390 -10.81 -11.96 -1.16
C ASP A 390 -9.26 -11.89 -1.20
N HIS A 391 -8.68 -11.18 -0.25
CA HIS A 391 -7.22 -11.13 -0.05
C HIS A 391 -6.84 -11.88 1.24
N PRO A 392 -5.99 -12.93 1.19
CA PRO A 392 -5.56 -13.67 2.37
C PRO A 392 -4.70 -12.83 3.32
N GLY A 393 -4.36 -13.38 4.50
CA GLY A 393 -3.25 -12.88 5.30
C GLY A 393 -1.94 -12.99 4.52
N TYR A 394 -1.03 -12.01 4.69
CA TYR A 394 0.18 -11.90 3.87
C TYR A 394 1.48 -12.12 4.65
N SER A 395 1.43 -11.96 5.97
CA SER A 395 2.59 -12.02 6.86
C SER A 395 2.14 -12.10 8.31
N ASN A 396 2.88 -12.84 9.13
CA ASN A 396 2.77 -12.78 10.59
C ASN A 396 3.76 -11.74 11.12
N ALA A 397 3.33 -10.89 12.05
CA ALA A 397 4.18 -9.91 12.73
C ALA A 397 3.81 -9.74 14.20
N ILE A 398 4.72 -9.16 14.99
CA ILE A 398 4.52 -8.93 16.42
C ILE A 398 4.81 -7.48 16.83
N TYR A 399 4.05 -7.03 17.83
CA TYR A 399 3.93 -5.66 18.30
C TYR A 399 3.78 -5.72 19.83
N SER A 400 4.67 -5.10 20.60
CA SER A 400 4.70 -5.28 22.06
C SER A 400 3.62 -4.44 22.75
N LEU A 401 3.53 -3.14 22.46
CA LEU A 401 2.59 -2.24 23.11
C LEU A 401 1.14 -2.65 22.80
N ILE A 402 0.84 -3.00 21.55
CA ILE A 402 -0.45 -3.54 21.12
C ILE A 402 -0.87 -4.83 21.85
N SER A 403 0.07 -5.61 22.38
CA SER A 403 -0.23 -6.83 23.14
C SER A 403 -0.70 -6.54 24.58
N LEU A 404 -0.49 -5.31 25.09
CA LEU A 404 -0.95 -4.87 26.42
C LEU A 404 -2.39 -4.31 26.44
N PHE A 405 -3.05 -4.13 25.29
CA PHE A 405 -4.41 -3.60 25.21
C PHE A 405 -5.47 -4.69 25.48
N LYS A 406 -6.00 -4.78 26.71
CA LYS A 406 -6.96 -5.83 27.10
C LYS A 406 -8.22 -5.87 26.22
N HIS A 407 -8.82 -7.06 26.13
CA HIS A 407 -9.94 -7.30 25.24
C HIS A 407 -11.31 -6.88 25.80
N SER A 408 -12.08 -6.14 24.99
CA SER A 408 -13.53 -6.02 25.14
C SER A 408 -14.28 -6.43 23.87
N CYS A 409 -15.38 -7.16 24.01
CA CYS A 409 -16.29 -7.47 22.88
C CYS A 409 -17.09 -6.23 22.42
N SER A 410 -16.98 -5.10 23.14
CA SER A 410 -17.34 -3.76 22.66
C SER A 410 -16.17 -2.83 23.04
N PRO A 411 -15.17 -2.69 22.15
CA PRO A 411 -13.95 -1.93 22.46
C PRO A 411 -14.16 -0.42 22.32
N ASN A 412 -13.40 0.35 23.09
CA ASN A 412 -13.37 1.82 23.04
C ASN A 412 -12.27 2.35 22.10
N ALA A 413 -11.33 1.51 21.69
CA ALA A 413 -10.35 1.78 20.64
C ALA A 413 -10.44 0.78 19.47
N PHE A 414 -10.04 1.23 18.29
CA PHE A 414 -9.96 0.44 17.06
C PHE A 414 -8.52 0.45 16.55
N CYS A 415 -8.03 -0.72 16.15
CA CYS A 415 -6.69 -0.92 15.61
C CYS A 415 -6.79 -1.30 14.13
N TYR A 416 -6.01 -0.64 13.27
CA TYR A 416 -5.94 -0.93 11.83
C TYR A 416 -4.52 -0.75 11.30
N SER A 417 -4.18 -1.50 10.24
CA SER A 417 -2.86 -1.42 9.61
C SER A 417 -2.78 -0.32 8.56
N SER A 418 -1.61 0.32 8.46
CA SER A 418 -1.20 1.19 7.36
C SER A 418 0.17 0.71 6.86
N GLY A 419 0.16 -0.10 5.79
CA GLY A 419 1.29 -0.98 5.50
C GLY A 419 1.51 -1.96 6.66
N SER A 420 2.73 -2.08 7.16
CA SER A 420 3.06 -2.84 8.37
C SER A 420 2.81 -2.09 9.69
N THR A 421 2.58 -0.77 9.67
CA THR A 421 2.42 0.03 10.90
C THR A 421 1.00 -0.12 11.43
N LEU A 422 0.83 -0.48 12.72
CA LEU A 422 -0.47 -0.49 13.38
C LEU A 422 -0.80 0.89 13.95
N ILE A 423 -2.02 1.34 13.68
CA ILE A 423 -2.57 2.60 14.18
C ILE A 423 -3.72 2.28 15.14
N VAL A 424 -3.62 2.74 16.38
CA VAL A 424 -4.74 2.72 17.33
C VAL A 424 -5.42 4.08 17.35
N ARG A 425 -6.73 4.09 17.17
CA ARG A 425 -7.56 5.30 17.24
C ARG A 425 -8.79 5.05 18.11
N SER A 426 -9.16 6.00 18.96
CA SER A 426 -10.36 5.91 19.80
C SER A 426 -11.65 5.91 18.96
N VAL A 427 -12.64 5.11 19.36
CA VAL A 427 -13.97 5.00 18.72
C VAL A 427 -15.13 5.23 19.68
N SER A 428 -14.84 5.62 20.92
CA SER A 428 -15.78 6.16 21.91
C SER A 428 -15.06 7.28 22.69
N THR A 429 -15.81 8.02 23.51
CA THR A 429 -15.17 8.86 24.53
C THR A 429 -14.52 7.94 25.59
N ILE A 430 -13.29 8.24 26.00
CA ILE A 430 -12.60 7.51 27.10
C ILE A 430 -12.28 8.51 28.20
N LYS A 431 -12.71 8.23 29.44
CA LYS A 431 -12.46 9.10 30.59
C LYS A 431 -11.10 8.83 31.21
N LYS A 432 -10.49 9.86 31.81
CA LYS A 432 -9.25 9.73 32.60
C LYS A 432 -9.36 8.57 33.59
N GLY A 433 -8.35 7.71 33.62
CA GLY A 433 -8.27 6.52 34.48
C GLY A 433 -8.97 5.27 33.94
N ASN A 434 -9.80 5.37 32.88
CA ASN A 434 -10.42 4.20 32.28
C ASN A 434 -9.43 3.41 31.41
N GLU A 435 -9.59 2.08 31.39
CA GLU A 435 -8.86 1.15 30.52
C GLU A 435 -9.17 1.37 29.04
N VAL A 436 -8.15 1.23 28.19
CA VAL A 436 -8.26 1.29 26.73
C VAL A 436 -8.22 -0.14 26.17
N CYS A 437 -9.34 -0.57 25.60
CA CYS A 437 -9.56 -1.93 25.15
C CYS A 437 -9.72 -2.02 23.62
N ILE A 438 -9.18 -3.08 23.02
CA ILE A 438 -9.36 -3.44 21.60
C ILE A 438 -10.14 -4.76 21.43
N SER A 439 -10.49 -5.14 20.19
CA SER A 439 -11.00 -6.49 19.93
C SER A 439 -9.87 -7.48 19.61
N TYR A 440 -10.00 -8.69 20.14
CA TYR A 440 -9.10 -9.83 19.91
C TYR A 440 -9.71 -10.87 18.95
N GLY A 441 -10.97 -10.66 18.54
CA GLY A 441 -11.77 -11.57 17.72
C GLY A 441 -13.09 -10.91 17.30
N PRO A 442 -14.14 -11.69 16.94
CA PRO A 442 -15.42 -11.13 16.49
C PRO A 442 -16.14 -10.32 17.58
N SER A 443 -16.88 -9.29 17.16
CA SER A 443 -17.58 -8.37 18.06
C SER A 443 -18.77 -9.03 18.74
N HIS A 444 -19.28 -8.43 19.82
CA HIS A 444 -20.56 -8.87 20.41
C HIS A 444 -21.75 -8.75 19.45
N ILE A 445 -21.58 -7.94 18.41
CA ILE A 445 -22.53 -7.66 17.34
C ILE A 445 -22.76 -8.90 16.47
N ASP A 446 -21.67 -9.46 15.95
CA ASP A 446 -21.68 -10.42 14.83
C ASP A 446 -21.81 -11.87 15.32
N VAL A 447 -21.15 -12.18 16.44
CA VAL A 447 -21.02 -13.55 16.98
C VAL A 447 -21.55 -13.60 18.41
N ASP A 448 -22.25 -14.66 18.78
CA ASP A 448 -22.84 -14.79 20.12
C ASP A 448 -21.82 -15.01 21.23
N ARG A 449 -22.31 -14.92 22.47
CA ARG A 449 -21.49 -15.06 23.68
C ARG A 449 -20.83 -16.44 23.80
N ALA A 450 -21.42 -17.53 23.32
CA ALA A 450 -20.81 -18.86 23.45
C ALA A 450 -19.61 -18.99 22.49
N THR A 451 -19.81 -18.70 21.21
CA THR A 451 -18.76 -18.77 20.19
C THR A 451 -17.65 -17.74 20.45
N ARG A 452 -17.96 -16.50 20.85
CA ARG A 452 -16.93 -15.51 21.26
C ARG A 452 -16.07 -16.04 22.41
N GLN A 453 -16.68 -16.64 23.44
CA GLN A 453 -15.95 -17.20 24.58
C GLN A 453 -15.14 -18.44 24.18
N GLN A 454 -15.61 -19.24 23.23
CA GLN A 454 -14.86 -20.36 22.68
C GLN A 454 -13.62 -19.90 21.92
N VAL A 455 -13.75 -18.96 20.97
CA VAL A 455 -12.60 -18.38 20.26
C VAL A 455 -11.57 -17.78 21.23
N LEU A 456 -12.02 -17.02 22.23
CA LEU A 456 -11.11 -16.38 23.19
C LEU A 456 -10.41 -17.38 24.13
N ARG A 457 -11.09 -18.46 24.55
CA ARG A 457 -10.45 -19.55 25.31
C ARG A 457 -9.52 -20.41 24.46
N ASN A 458 -9.84 -20.62 23.18
CA ASN A 458 -9.06 -21.47 22.28
C ASN A 458 -7.75 -20.79 21.82
N LYS A 459 -7.74 -19.45 21.65
CA LYS A 459 -6.54 -18.68 21.28
C LYS A 459 -5.79 -18.05 22.46
N TYR A 460 -6.51 -17.36 23.34
CA TYR A 460 -5.90 -16.48 24.36
C TYR A 460 -6.12 -17.00 25.78
N HIS A 461 -6.71 -18.18 25.94
CA HIS A 461 -6.84 -18.93 27.19
C HIS A 461 -7.51 -18.18 28.36
N PHE A 462 -8.37 -17.20 28.07
CA PHE A 462 -9.16 -16.49 29.09
C PHE A 462 -10.67 -16.56 28.81
N THR A 463 -11.47 -16.48 29.89
CA THR A 463 -12.91 -16.26 29.80
C THR A 463 -13.18 -14.76 29.92
N CYS A 464 -13.76 -14.16 28.88
CA CYS A 464 -13.96 -12.72 28.78
C CYS A 464 -15.02 -12.20 29.77
N LYS A 465 -14.64 -11.26 30.64
CA LYS A 465 -15.49 -10.62 31.64
C LYS A 465 -15.91 -9.18 31.28
N CYS A 466 -15.77 -8.78 30.01
CA CYS A 466 -16.21 -7.45 29.54
C CYS A 466 -17.72 -7.25 29.73
N ARG A 467 -18.18 -5.99 29.76
CA ARG A 467 -19.58 -5.60 29.96
C ARG A 467 -20.58 -6.40 29.07
N PRO A 468 -20.40 -6.49 27.74
CA PRO A 468 -21.24 -7.34 26.87
C PRO A 468 -21.34 -8.82 27.28
N CYS A 469 -20.29 -9.39 27.87
CA CYS A 469 -20.24 -10.79 28.28
C CYS A 469 -20.80 -11.03 29.69
N ARG A 470 -20.87 -10.00 30.54
CA ARG A 470 -21.57 -10.04 31.85
C ARG A 470 -23.07 -9.84 31.66
N GLU A 471 -23.45 -8.76 30.98
CA GLU A 471 -24.84 -8.35 30.73
C GLU A 471 -25.54 -9.13 29.60
N LYS A 472 -24.88 -10.18 29.07
CA LYS A 472 -25.40 -11.07 28.00
C LYS A 472 -25.96 -10.31 26.78
N TRP A 473 -25.28 -9.25 26.33
CA TRP A 473 -25.76 -8.39 25.24
C TRP A 473 -26.08 -9.21 23.97
N PRO A 474 -27.20 -8.92 23.29
CA PRO A 474 -27.64 -9.67 22.11
C PRO A 474 -26.73 -9.41 20.91
N ARG A 475 -26.70 -10.36 19.97
CA ARG A 475 -26.26 -10.10 18.59
C ARG A 475 -27.14 -9.03 17.96
N LYS A 476 -26.61 -8.28 17.00
CA LYS A 476 -27.39 -7.38 16.15
C LYS A 476 -26.95 -7.59 14.70
N ASN A 477 -27.87 -8.08 13.87
CA ASN A 477 -27.56 -8.47 12.50
C ASN A 477 -27.47 -7.23 11.60
N PHE A 478 -26.34 -6.52 11.67
CA PHE A 478 -26.09 -5.31 10.88
C PHE A 478 -25.43 -5.59 9.52
N LEU A 479 -25.17 -6.84 9.14
CA LEU A 479 -24.40 -7.20 7.93
C LEU A 479 -24.85 -6.44 6.67
N ASP A 480 -26.16 -6.39 6.40
CA ASP A 480 -26.73 -5.64 5.28
C ASP A 480 -26.44 -4.13 5.35
N GLU A 481 -26.51 -3.54 6.55
CA GLU A 481 -26.30 -2.11 6.79
C GLU A 481 -24.81 -1.75 6.78
N TYR A 482 -23.97 -2.64 7.30
CA TYR A 482 -22.52 -2.58 7.35
C TYR A 482 -21.92 -2.63 5.93
N ASN A 483 -22.37 -3.57 5.10
CA ASN A 483 -21.93 -3.69 3.71
C ASN A 483 -22.37 -2.48 2.88
N LYS A 484 -23.64 -2.06 3.00
CA LYS A 484 -24.14 -0.83 2.35
C LYS A 484 -23.34 0.40 2.77
N PHE A 485 -23.07 0.59 4.07
CA PHE A 485 -22.29 1.73 4.54
C PHE A 485 -20.81 1.65 4.14
N THR A 486 -20.22 0.46 4.10
CA THR A 486 -18.84 0.25 3.63
C THR A 486 -18.67 0.66 2.17
N VAL A 487 -19.58 0.25 1.29
CA VAL A 487 -19.59 0.69 -0.12
C VAL A 487 -19.80 2.20 -0.21
N ILE A 488 -20.74 2.78 0.55
CA ILE A 488 -20.97 4.23 0.59
C ILE A 488 -19.71 4.99 1.03
N ALA A 489 -19.06 4.59 2.12
CA ALA A 489 -17.85 5.25 2.63
C ALA A 489 -16.69 5.14 1.63
N GLN A 490 -16.48 3.97 1.01
CA GLN A 490 -15.45 3.77 -0.01
C GLN A 490 -15.69 4.65 -1.24
N ASN A 491 -16.95 4.82 -1.67
CA ASN A 491 -17.32 5.71 -2.75
C ASN A 491 -17.13 7.18 -2.38
N LEU A 492 -17.55 7.61 -1.18
CA LEU A 492 -17.23 8.95 -0.68
C LEU A 492 -15.71 9.22 -0.57
N ALA A 493 -14.86 8.22 -0.33
CA ALA A 493 -13.40 8.37 -0.40
C ALA A 493 -12.88 8.51 -1.84
N LYS A 494 -13.51 7.81 -2.81
CA LYS A 494 -13.22 7.91 -4.25
C LYS A 494 -13.56 9.31 -4.80
N GLU A 495 -14.72 9.81 -4.38
CA GLU A 495 -15.39 10.98 -4.94
C GLU A 495 -14.96 12.28 -4.24
N ASN A 496 -14.89 12.26 -2.90
CA ASN A 496 -14.54 13.45 -2.10
C ASN A 496 -14.15 13.11 -0.64
N ARG A 497 -12.84 12.89 -0.39
CA ARG A 497 -12.31 12.65 0.97
C ARG A 497 -12.68 13.75 1.98
N ALA A 498 -12.81 15.02 1.57
CA ALA A 498 -13.19 16.10 2.48
C ALA A 498 -14.66 15.99 2.94
N VAL A 499 -15.58 15.55 2.07
CA VAL A 499 -16.97 15.23 2.46
C VAL A 499 -16.99 14.00 3.36
N LEU A 500 -16.15 12.98 3.11
CA LEU A 500 -16.04 11.83 4.00
C LEU A 500 -15.53 12.21 5.41
N ILE A 501 -14.56 13.12 5.50
CA ILE A 501 -14.07 13.70 6.75
C ILE A 501 -15.16 14.55 7.43
N SER A 502 -15.95 15.31 6.67
CA SER A 502 -17.11 16.03 7.21
C SER A 502 -18.19 15.09 7.77
N HIS A 503 -18.49 13.98 7.09
CA HIS A 503 -19.40 12.94 7.58
C HIS A 503 -18.85 12.26 8.84
N LEU A 504 -17.54 12.01 8.91
CA LEU A 504 -16.87 11.51 10.11
C LEU A 504 -17.03 12.48 11.29
N HIS A 505 -16.76 13.77 11.09
CA HIS A 505 -16.96 14.79 12.13
C HIS A 505 -18.41 14.85 12.62
N LYS A 506 -19.39 14.72 11.72
CA LYS A 506 -20.80 14.61 12.12
C LYS A 506 -21.06 13.35 12.94
N LEU A 507 -20.65 12.17 12.47
CA LEU A 507 -20.87 10.90 13.19
C LEU A 507 -20.22 10.91 14.58
N ILE A 508 -19.09 11.60 14.75
CA ILE A 508 -18.45 11.84 16.05
C ILE A 508 -19.33 12.72 16.96
N ALA A 509 -19.91 13.80 16.44
CA ALA A 509 -20.83 14.66 17.21
C ALA A 509 -22.15 13.94 17.57
N ASP A 510 -22.73 13.21 16.62
CA ASP A 510 -23.88 12.34 16.82
C ASP A 510 -23.58 11.30 17.93
N LEU A 511 -22.39 10.67 17.90
CA LEU A 511 -21.96 9.69 18.90
C LEU A 511 -21.74 10.32 20.29
N LYS A 512 -21.11 11.49 20.39
CA LYS A 512 -20.98 12.21 21.68
C LYS A 512 -22.35 12.49 22.31
N THR A 513 -23.32 12.87 21.49
CA THR A 513 -24.70 13.16 21.92
C THR A 513 -25.41 11.89 22.38
N ALA A 514 -25.24 10.78 21.67
CA ALA A 514 -25.81 9.49 22.05
C ALA A 514 -25.15 8.90 23.32
N GLU A 515 -23.82 8.98 23.45
CA GLU A 515 -23.08 8.53 24.66
C GLU A 515 -23.46 9.32 25.92
N ALA A 516 -23.88 10.59 25.78
CA ALA A 516 -24.35 11.41 26.90
C ALA A 516 -25.81 11.13 27.34
N THR A 517 -26.63 10.55 26.46
CA THR A 517 -28.11 10.44 26.66
C THR A 517 -28.63 9.00 26.71
N GLN A 518 -27.89 8.04 26.18
CA GLN A 518 -28.31 6.63 26.09
C GLN A 518 -27.29 5.70 26.77
N ARG A 519 -27.77 4.62 27.40
CA ARG A 519 -26.91 3.53 27.88
C ARG A 519 -26.63 2.54 26.76
N GLU A 520 -25.39 2.08 26.63
CA GLU A 520 -25.08 0.90 25.82
C GLU A 520 -25.83 -0.34 26.38
N PRO A 521 -26.31 -1.28 25.55
CA PRO A 521 -26.08 -1.41 24.11
C PRO A 521 -27.23 -0.85 23.25
N SER A 522 -27.44 0.47 23.24
CA SER A 522 -28.37 1.08 22.27
C SER A 522 -27.96 0.75 20.82
N THR A 523 -28.94 0.70 19.92
CA THR A 523 -28.70 0.36 18.51
C THR A 523 -27.93 1.47 17.79
N ASP A 524 -28.13 2.72 18.19
CA ASP A 524 -27.60 3.88 17.49
C ASP A 524 -26.15 4.18 17.89
N ILE A 525 -25.78 4.04 19.17
CA ILE A 525 -24.37 4.10 19.61
C ILE A 525 -23.54 3.07 18.82
N ILE A 526 -24.03 1.84 18.73
CA ILE A 526 -23.31 0.76 18.02
C ILE A 526 -23.18 1.09 16.52
N ARG A 527 -24.28 1.48 15.85
CA ARG A 527 -24.25 1.89 14.44
C ARG A 527 -23.25 3.02 14.18
N LEU A 528 -23.25 4.05 15.02
CA LEU A 528 -22.34 5.20 14.89
C LEU A 528 -20.88 4.76 15.02
N ARG A 529 -20.54 3.91 16.00
CA ARG A 529 -19.17 3.39 16.16
C ARG A 529 -18.69 2.55 14.98
N GLU A 530 -19.50 1.62 14.47
CA GLU A 530 -19.10 0.81 13.30
C GLU A 530 -18.94 1.68 12.04
N ARG A 531 -19.84 2.65 11.81
CA ARG A 531 -19.70 3.63 10.72
C ARG A 531 -18.40 4.46 10.85
N ILE A 532 -18.03 4.89 12.05
CA ILE A 532 -16.77 5.60 12.30
C ILE A 532 -15.54 4.73 12.00
N LYS A 533 -15.51 3.46 12.44
CA LYS A 533 -14.42 2.52 12.10
C LYS A 533 -14.27 2.33 10.59
N ILE A 534 -15.39 2.10 9.89
CA ILE A 534 -15.42 1.96 8.43
C ILE A 534 -14.81 3.20 7.77
N ILE A 535 -15.14 4.41 8.22
CA ILE A 535 -14.54 5.62 7.66
C ILE A 535 -13.04 5.69 7.95
N TYR A 536 -12.55 5.39 9.15
CA TYR A 536 -11.11 5.41 9.43
C TYR A 536 -10.34 4.39 8.58
N GLN A 537 -10.82 3.16 8.50
CA GLN A 537 -10.23 2.13 7.63
C GLN A 537 -10.29 2.53 6.14
N THR A 538 -11.33 3.23 5.73
CA THR A 538 -11.49 3.72 4.35
C THR A 538 -10.62 4.93 4.05
N LEU A 539 -10.41 5.85 5.00
CA LEU A 539 -9.46 6.96 4.85
C LEU A 539 -8.01 6.46 4.85
N ALA A 540 -7.71 5.31 5.45
CA ALA A 540 -6.43 4.62 5.28
C ALA A 540 -6.23 4.01 3.86
N LYS A 541 -7.32 3.82 3.08
CA LYS A 541 -7.29 3.31 1.70
C LYS A 541 -7.19 4.46 0.66
N LYS A 542 -6.75 4.14 -0.57
CA LYS A 542 -6.63 5.02 -1.77
C LYS A 542 -7.66 4.62 -2.85
N SER A 543 -8.34 5.55 -3.55
CA SER A 543 -9.46 5.23 -4.50
C SER A 543 -9.94 6.41 -5.42
N GLN A 544 -10.70 6.15 -6.54
CA GLN A 544 -11.38 7.08 -7.53
C GLN A 544 -12.64 6.39 -8.19
N SER A 545 -13.63 6.91 -8.98
CA SER A 545 -13.92 8.15 -9.79
C SER A 545 -15.46 8.42 -10.08
N THR A 546 -15.89 9.05 -11.22
CA THR A 546 -17.12 9.92 -11.39
C THR A 546 -17.94 9.80 -12.74
N ILE A 547 -19.25 10.21 -12.82
CA ILE A 547 -20.14 10.28 -14.05
C ILE A 547 -21.01 11.58 -14.12
N ILE A 548 -21.37 12.11 -15.31
CA ILE A 548 -22.36 13.22 -15.50
C ILE A 548 -23.64 12.77 -16.26
N VAL A 549 -24.76 13.48 -16.04
CA VAL A 549 -26.08 13.30 -16.71
C VAL A 549 -26.69 14.70 -16.99
N LYS A 550 -27.26 14.92 -18.18
CA LYS A 550 -27.85 16.20 -18.61
C LYS A 550 -29.22 16.01 -19.30
N PRO A 551 -30.25 16.85 -19.09
CA PRO A 551 -31.46 16.83 -19.93
C PRO A 551 -31.17 17.37 -21.34
N LYS A 552 -31.92 16.91 -22.34
CA LYS A 552 -31.87 17.47 -23.71
C LYS A 552 -32.77 18.70 -23.87
N ASP A 553 -33.89 18.74 -23.16
CA ASP A 553 -34.66 19.98 -22.99
C ASP A 553 -33.87 20.96 -22.11
N LYS A 554 -33.47 22.08 -22.71
CA LYS A 554 -32.65 23.12 -22.07
C LYS A 554 -33.45 23.98 -21.08
N ASN A 555 -34.77 23.93 -21.14
CA ASN A 555 -35.67 24.63 -20.22
C ASN A 555 -36.17 23.74 -19.07
N GLN A 556 -35.77 22.45 -19.06
CA GLN A 556 -36.25 21.51 -18.06
C GLN A 556 -35.78 21.87 -16.64
N SER A 557 -36.74 21.87 -15.70
CA SER A 557 -36.45 22.17 -14.31
C SER A 557 -35.67 21.03 -13.61
N ILE A 558 -34.70 21.42 -12.78
CA ILE A 558 -33.85 20.48 -12.01
C ILE A 558 -34.69 19.48 -11.19
N PRO A 559 -35.82 19.84 -10.55
CA PRO A 559 -36.68 18.86 -9.87
C PRO A 559 -37.26 17.81 -10.80
N LYS A 560 -37.70 18.18 -12.02
CA LYS A 560 -38.19 17.22 -13.01
C LYS A 560 -37.06 16.29 -13.46
N THR A 561 -35.89 16.82 -13.80
CA THR A 561 -34.71 15.99 -14.13
C THR A 561 -34.35 15.00 -13.01
N LYS A 562 -34.41 15.44 -11.75
CA LYS A 562 -34.16 14.55 -10.61
C LYS A 562 -35.25 13.48 -10.46
N ALA A 563 -36.52 13.82 -10.73
CA ALA A 563 -37.63 12.87 -10.72
C ALA A 563 -37.48 11.83 -11.83
N ASP A 564 -37.25 12.24 -13.08
CA ASP A 564 -37.12 11.34 -14.24
C ASP A 564 -35.94 10.36 -14.05
N ILE A 565 -34.79 10.83 -13.54
CA ILE A 565 -33.65 9.96 -13.20
C ILE A 565 -34.04 8.93 -12.13
N ILE A 566 -34.78 9.33 -11.09
CA ILE A 566 -35.19 8.43 -10.00
C ILE A 566 -36.24 7.41 -10.49
N THR A 567 -37.22 7.85 -11.28
CA THR A 567 -38.33 7.01 -11.75
C THR A 567 -37.91 6.05 -12.86
N SER A 568 -37.19 6.53 -13.88
CA SER A 568 -36.84 5.72 -15.06
C SER A 568 -35.64 4.80 -14.83
N VAL A 569 -34.56 5.28 -14.18
CA VAL A 569 -33.40 4.42 -13.85
C VAL A 569 -33.74 3.49 -12.69
N ASN A 570 -34.54 3.95 -11.73
CA ASN A 570 -34.77 3.33 -10.42
C ASN A 570 -33.47 2.78 -9.79
N PRO A 571 -32.54 3.66 -9.34
CA PRO A 571 -31.24 3.24 -8.82
C PRO A 571 -31.35 2.27 -7.63
N LEU A 572 -32.42 2.39 -6.83
CA LEU A 572 -32.69 1.53 -5.68
C LEU A 572 -32.98 0.07 -6.08
N ALA A 573 -33.74 -0.16 -7.16
CA ALA A 573 -34.01 -1.51 -7.67
C ALA A 573 -32.74 -2.23 -8.16
N PHE A 574 -31.72 -1.50 -8.59
CA PHE A 574 -30.43 -2.05 -9.04
C PHE A 574 -29.32 -2.01 -7.97
N SER A 575 -29.65 -1.59 -6.73
CA SER A 575 -28.69 -1.38 -5.63
C SER A 575 -27.56 -0.37 -5.94
N ILE A 576 -27.83 0.61 -6.80
CA ILE A 576 -26.88 1.66 -7.19
C ILE A 576 -27.19 2.94 -6.43
N ASN A 577 -26.19 3.51 -5.75
CA ASN A 577 -26.39 4.62 -4.83
C ASN A 577 -25.77 5.92 -5.37
N ILE A 578 -26.60 6.93 -5.66
CA ILE A 578 -26.17 8.23 -6.18
C ILE A 578 -25.67 9.09 -5.01
N GLY A 579 -24.35 9.17 -4.83
CA GLY A 579 -23.71 9.83 -3.68
C GLY A 579 -23.97 11.33 -3.60
N LYS A 580 -23.88 12.05 -4.73
CA LYS A 580 -24.18 13.49 -4.81
C LYS A 580 -24.50 13.92 -6.24
N VAL A 581 -25.57 14.70 -6.40
CA VAL A 581 -25.79 15.51 -7.61
C VAL A 581 -25.22 16.90 -7.35
N LYS A 582 -24.33 17.38 -8.21
CA LYS A 582 -23.72 18.73 -8.12
C LYS A 582 -24.30 19.65 -9.17
N ASN A 583 -24.58 20.89 -8.78
CA ASN A 583 -24.86 21.97 -9.72
C ASN A 583 -23.56 22.41 -10.40
N LEU A 584 -23.26 21.81 -11.55
CA LEU A 584 -22.46 22.44 -12.60
C LEU A 584 -23.40 23.26 -13.49
N LYS A 585 -22.88 24.15 -14.34
CA LYS A 585 -23.71 24.88 -15.34
C LYS A 585 -24.53 23.96 -16.25
N ASP A 586 -24.08 22.71 -16.39
CA ASP A 586 -24.73 21.66 -17.17
C ASP A 586 -25.07 20.39 -16.32
N GLY A 587 -25.09 20.46 -14.99
CA GLY A 587 -25.36 19.31 -14.10
C GLY A 587 -24.23 18.26 -13.95
N GLY A 588 -24.35 17.33 -12.99
CA GLY A 588 -23.38 16.25 -12.76
C GLY A 588 -23.68 15.32 -11.57
N CYS A 589 -23.15 14.09 -11.61
CA CYS A 589 -23.37 12.98 -10.67
C CYS A 589 -22.00 12.35 -10.26
N ASP A 590 -21.97 11.12 -9.75
CA ASP A 590 -20.75 10.41 -9.36
C ASP A 590 -20.83 8.87 -9.56
N ASN A 591 -19.66 8.19 -9.51
CA ASN A 591 -19.41 6.74 -9.58
C ASN A 591 -19.59 5.99 -10.94
N ILE A 592 -18.60 5.16 -11.33
CA ILE A 592 -18.59 4.33 -12.57
C ILE A 592 -18.76 2.84 -12.27
N GLY A 593 -19.64 2.20 -13.05
CA GLY A 593 -19.91 0.77 -13.08
C GLY A 593 -21.22 0.55 -13.84
N LYS A 594 -22.11 -0.29 -13.31
CA LYS A 594 -23.47 -0.56 -13.83
C LYS A 594 -24.30 0.71 -14.11
N LEU A 595 -24.04 1.82 -13.41
CA LEU A 595 -24.76 3.09 -13.54
C LEU A 595 -24.69 3.67 -14.97
N LYS A 596 -23.51 3.59 -15.63
CA LYS A 596 -23.31 4.18 -16.98
C LYS A 596 -24.24 3.56 -18.02
N GLU A 597 -24.43 2.26 -17.97
CA GLU A 597 -25.17 1.51 -18.99
C GLU A 597 -26.66 1.55 -18.73
N ILE A 598 -27.11 1.38 -17.49
CA ILE A 598 -28.54 1.50 -17.14
C ILE A 598 -29.06 2.93 -17.34
N ALA A 599 -28.23 3.95 -17.11
CA ALA A 599 -28.59 5.33 -17.47
C ALA A 599 -28.66 5.52 -18.99
N LYS A 600 -27.73 4.95 -19.77
CA LYS A 600 -27.78 4.96 -21.23
C LYS A 600 -29.02 4.22 -21.78
N ASP A 601 -29.41 3.11 -21.17
CA ASP A 601 -30.60 2.33 -21.54
C ASP A 601 -31.88 3.13 -21.27
N LYS A 602 -32.06 3.61 -20.03
CA LYS A 602 -33.36 4.10 -19.55
C LYS A 602 -33.61 5.61 -19.62
N LEU A 603 -32.61 6.40 -19.98
CA LEU A 603 -32.74 7.86 -20.06
C LEU A 603 -32.29 8.45 -21.40
N SER A 604 -31.63 7.70 -22.29
CA SER A 604 -30.98 8.28 -23.48
C SER A 604 -31.92 8.92 -24.51
N ASN A 605 -33.23 8.72 -24.40
CA ASN A 605 -34.23 9.45 -25.18
C ASN A 605 -34.27 10.93 -24.77
N ASP A 606 -34.50 11.21 -23.49
CA ASP A 606 -34.70 12.57 -22.97
C ASP A 606 -33.41 13.21 -22.41
N TYR A 607 -32.36 12.42 -22.19
CA TYR A 607 -31.12 12.82 -21.51
C TYR A 607 -29.85 12.50 -22.31
N ASP A 608 -28.92 13.43 -22.25
CA ASP A 608 -27.52 13.29 -22.65
C ASP A 608 -26.71 12.68 -21.49
N ILE A 609 -26.49 11.36 -21.56
CA ILE A 609 -25.70 10.62 -20.57
C ILE A 609 -24.22 10.75 -20.90
N GLN A 610 -23.57 11.73 -20.28
CA GLN A 610 -22.18 12.09 -20.55
C GLN A 610 -21.29 11.62 -19.39
N ALA A 611 -20.49 10.56 -19.58
CA ALA A 611 -19.23 10.49 -18.84
C ALA A 611 -18.49 11.83 -19.08
N THR A 612 -17.85 12.40 -18.04
CA THR A 612 -17.12 13.67 -18.17
C THR A 612 -16.28 13.63 -19.44
N LYS A 613 -16.58 14.49 -20.44
CA LYS A 613 -15.83 14.51 -21.69
C LYS A 613 -14.35 14.59 -21.29
N PRO A 614 -13.53 13.58 -21.64
CA PRO A 614 -12.16 13.56 -21.17
C PRO A 614 -11.52 14.86 -21.65
N LEU A 615 -10.72 15.48 -20.78
CA LEU A 615 -9.86 16.56 -21.19
C LEU A 615 -9.15 16.12 -22.47
N ARG A 616 -9.17 16.97 -23.50
CA ARG A 616 -8.44 16.75 -24.76
C ARG A 616 -7.19 17.64 -24.81
N PRO A 617 -6.19 17.38 -23.95
CA PRO A 617 -4.94 18.12 -23.96
C PRO A 617 -4.12 17.79 -25.22
N LYS A 618 -3.10 18.61 -25.47
CA LYS A 618 -2.31 18.55 -26.70
C LYS A 618 -0.87 18.19 -26.41
N ILE A 619 -0.31 17.35 -27.26
CA ILE A 619 1.11 17.10 -27.37
C ILE A 619 1.67 17.71 -28.65
N ARG A 620 2.97 17.99 -28.65
CA ARG A 620 3.74 18.32 -29.84
C ARG A 620 4.82 17.26 -30.02
N ILE A 621 4.66 16.43 -31.04
CA ILE A 621 5.67 15.44 -31.45
C ILE A 621 6.66 16.14 -32.38
N SER A 622 7.97 15.84 -32.28
CA SER A 622 9.01 16.47 -33.10
C SER A 622 10.17 15.51 -33.31
N GLY A 623 10.65 15.37 -34.54
CA GLY A 623 11.87 14.62 -34.86
C GLY A 623 11.88 13.94 -36.23
N PHE A 624 10.70 13.66 -36.79
CA PHE A 624 10.57 12.92 -38.05
C PHE A 624 11.07 13.73 -39.26
N SER A 625 11.73 13.04 -40.19
CA SER A 625 12.48 13.60 -41.31
C SER A 625 11.70 13.62 -42.63
N GLU A 626 10.73 12.73 -42.79
CA GLU A 626 9.85 12.68 -43.96
C GLU A 626 8.63 13.59 -43.83
N ASN A 627 8.18 14.14 -44.97
CA ASN A 627 6.93 14.91 -45.08
C ASN A 627 5.72 13.97 -45.16
N ILE A 628 5.48 13.23 -44.08
CA ILE A 628 4.43 12.20 -43.99
C ILE A 628 3.05 12.84 -44.13
N GLN A 629 2.21 12.29 -45.01
CA GLN A 629 0.82 12.75 -45.20
C GLN A 629 -0.02 12.53 -43.93
N GLU A 630 -0.96 13.44 -43.68
CA GLU A 630 -1.65 13.57 -42.38
C GLU A 630 -2.36 12.29 -41.92
N ASP A 631 -2.99 11.54 -42.85
CA ASP A 631 -3.68 10.27 -42.55
C ASP A 631 -2.71 9.11 -42.19
N ASN A 632 -1.52 9.09 -42.80
CA ASN A 632 -0.50 8.08 -42.53
C ASN A 632 0.17 8.31 -41.17
N LEU A 633 0.31 9.56 -40.72
CA LEU A 633 0.99 9.87 -39.46
C LEU A 633 0.28 9.27 -38.25
N LEU A 634 -1.06 9.38 -38.18
CA LEU A 634 -1.83 8.75 -37.10
C LEU A 634 -1.74 7.21 -37.13
N THR A 635 -1.66 6.64 -38.33
CA THR A 635 -1.51 5.19 -38.55
C THR A 635 -0.15 4.70 -38.07
N TYR A 636 0.95 5.40 -38.38
CA TYR A 636 2.28 5.10 -37.82
C TYR A 636 2.29 5.25 -36.30
N LEU A 637 1.70 6.33 -35.77
CA LEU A 637 1.65 6.56 -34.33
C LEU A 637 0.93 5.45 -33.58
N LYS A 638 -0.21 4.95 -34.09
CA LYS A 638 -0.89 3.79 -33.50
C LYS A 638 -0.09 2.50 -33.66
N ASN A 639 0.25 2.13 -34.89
CA ASN A 639 0.80 0.81 -35.20
C ASN A 639 2.24 0.62 -34.67
N GLN A 640 3.02 1.70 -34.52
CA GLN A 640 4.39 1.66 -33.99
C GLN A 640 4.46 2.03 -32.50
N ASN A 641 3.38 2.58 -31.92
CA ASN A 641 3.37 3.03 -30.51
C ASN A 641 2.06 2.70 -29.80
N GLU A 642 1.49 1.51 -29.99
CA GLU A 642 0.26 1.04 -29.33
C GLU A 642 0.30 1.23 -27.79
N PHE A 643 1.48 1.08 -27.20
CA PHE A 643 1.73 1.35 -25.78
C PHE A 643 1.36 2.79 -25.34
N ILE A 644 1.43 3.77 -26.25
CA ILE A 644 0.93 5.15 -26.09
C ILE A 644 -0.45 5.33 -26.73
N PHE A 645 -0.63 4.86 -27.96
CA PHE A 645 -1.73 5.17 -28.88
C PHE A 645 -2.41 3.89 -29.39
N ASP A 646 -2.92 3.07 -28.48
CA ASP A 646 -3.68 1.84 -28.79
C ASP A 646 -4.88 2.07 -29.72
N GLU A 647 -5.48 0.99 -30.24
CA GLU A 647 -6.66 1.09 -31.12
C GLU A 647 -7.80 1.92 -30.51
N SER A 648 -7.97 1.86 -29.19
CA SER A 648 -8.98 2.62 -28.45
C SER A 648 -8.64 4.11 -28.23
N SER A 649 -7.38 4.50 -28.41
CA SER A 649 -6.89 5.87 -28.17
C SER A 649 -7.47 6.86 -29.16
N GLU A 650 -8.04 7.96 -28.67
CA GLU A 650 -8.70 8.94 -29.53
C GLU A 650 -7.73 10.08 -29.91
N CYS A 651 -6.81 9.75 -30.82
CA CYS A 651 -5.82 10.68 -31.36
C CYS A 651 -6.40 11.50 -32.52
N LYS A 652 -6.27 12.82 -32.46
CA LYS A 652 -6.59 13.74 -33.56
C LYS A 652 -5.38 14.62 -33.89
N LEU A 653 -4.84 14.43 -35.08
CA LEU A 653 -3.84 15.34 -35.65
C LEU A 653 -4.50 16.72 -35.87
N LEU A 654 -3.79 17.79 -35.46
CA LEU A 654 -4.24 19.17 -35.64
C LEU A 654 -3.46 19.93 -36.70
N LYS A 655 -2.16 19.63 -36.85
CA LYS A 655 -1.28 20.21 -37.87
C LYS A 655 0.09 19.52 -37.90
N ILE A 656 0.64 19.28 -39.10
CA ILE A 656 2.08 19.05 -39.33
C ILE A 656 2.78 20.36 -39.78
N TYR A 657 4.02 20.61 -39.34
CA TYR A 657 4.84 21.74 -39.78
C TYR A 657 6.36 21.50 -39.59
N PRO A 658 7.24 22.07 -40.44
CA PRO A 658 8.69 21.96 -40.28
C PRO A 658 9.22 22.73 -39.06
N THR A 659 10.38 22.32 -38.51
CA THR A 659 11.02 23.06 -37.42
C THR A 659 11.60 24.39 -37.87
N LYS A 660 11.70 25.37 -36.96
CA LYS A 660 12.37 26.66 -37.22
C LYS A 660 13.89 26.56 -37.37
N LYS A 661 14.52 25.45 -36.97
CA LYS A 661 16.00 25.27 -37.02
C LYS A 661 16.46 24.47 -38.24
N ASN A 662 15.64 23.53 -38.71
CA ASN A 662 15.88 22.73 -39.89
C ASN A 662 14.54 22.44 -40.57
N VAL A 663 14.41 22.88 -41.83
CA VAL A 663 13.20 22.70 -42.65
C VAL A 663 13.00 21.27 -43.16
N LYS A 664 13.99 20.39 -43.01
CA LYS A 664 13.92 18.94 -43.30
C LYS A 664 13.54 18.08 -42.09
N ILE A 665 13.13 18.69 -40.98
CA ILE A 665 12.64 17.99 -39.79
C ILE A 665 11.27 18.56 -39.46
N PHE A 666 10.32 17.70 -39.10
CA PHE A 666 8.92 18.02 -38.91
C PHE A 666 8.46 17.87 -37.45
N GLN A 667 7.36 18.54 -37.16
CA GLN A 667 6.63 18.48 -35.89
C GLN A 667 5.14 18.33 -36.15
N ALA A 668 4.46 17.57 -35.29
CA ALA A 668 3.01 17.39 -35.33
C ALA A 668 2.40 17.87 -34.00
N LEU A 669 1.35 18.70 -34.08
CA LEU A 669 0.51 19.01 -32.92
C LEU A 669 -0.67 18.04 -32.92
N ILE A 670 -0.85 17.28 -31.83
CA ILE A 670 -1.85 16.22 -31.74
C ILE A 670 -2.67 16.39 -30.45
N GLU A 671 -3.99 16.32 -30.60
CA GLU A 671 -4.98 16.33 -29.53
C GLU A 671 -5.32 14.88 -29.16
N LEU A 672 -5.31 14.56 -27.87
CA LEU A 672 -5.42 13.18 -27.38
C LEU A 672 -6.49 13.08 -26.29
N ASP A 673 -7.01 11.88 -26.03
CA ASP A 673 -7.67 11.61 -24.76
C ASP A 673 -6.68 11.65 -23.57
N LEU A 674 -7.22 11.75 -22.35
CA LEU A 674 -6.42 11.94 -21.14
C LEU A 674 -5.61 10.69 -20.71
N SER A 675 -5.96 9.49 -21.20
CA SER A 675 -5.17 8.28 -20.95
C SER A 675 -3.91 8.32 -21.80
N SER A 676 -4.10 8.45 -23.11
CA SER A 676 -3.03 8.41 -24.10
C SER A 676 -2.17 9.67 -24.08
N TYR A 677 -2.71 10.81 -23.62
CA TYR A 677 -1.90 11.96 -23.21
C TYR A 677 -1.00 11.70 -22.00
N LYS A 678 -1.51 11.03 -20.96
CA LYS A 678 -0.71 10.71 -19.78
C LYS A 678 0.39 9.71 -20.12
N LYS A 679 0.06 8.66 -20.89
CA LYS A 679 1.04 7.75 -21.52
C LYS A 679 2.10 8.56 -22.29
N ALA A 680 1.66 9.42 -23.21
CA ALA A 680 2.53 10.20 -24.11
C ALA A 680 3.48 11.14 -23.36
N LEU A 681 3.07 11.72 -22.22
CA LEU A 681 3.93 12.59 -21.41
C LEU A 681 4.70 11.87 -20.28
N SER A 682 4.29 10.69 -19.84
CA SER A 682 5.14 9.85 -18.98
C SER A 682 6.25 9.16 -19.77
N ILE A 683 6.02 8.93 -21.07
CA ILE A 683 6.94 8.23 -21.97
C ILE A 683 7.73 9.21 -22.86
N GLY A 684 7.24 10.44 -23.13
CA GLY A 684 8.05 11.53 -23.68
C GLY A 684 8.65 11.33 -25.09
N HIS A 685 8.42 10.19 -25.74
CA HIS A 685 8.92 9.88 -27.08
C HIS A 685 8.03 8.85 -27.79
N CYS A 686 8.15 8.76 -29.11
CA CYS A 686 7.51 7.77 -29.98
C CYS A 686 8.31 7.56 -31.27
N LEU A 687 8.14 6.42 -31.93
CA LEU A 687 8.62 6.16 -33.28
C LEU A 687 7.64 6.69 -34.32
N ILE A 688 8.15 7.28 -35.41
CA ILE A 688 7.39 7.59 -36.63
C ILE A 688 8.24 7.13 -37.82
N GLY A 689 7.79 6.11 -38.56
CA GLY A 689 8.58 5.49 -39.63
C GLY A 689 9.79 4.77 -39.05
N LEU A 690 11.00 5.31 -39.28
CA LEU A 690 12.24 4.90 -38.62
C LEU A 690 12.76 5.95 -37.60
N ASP A 691 12.11 7.11 -37.50
CA ASP A 691 12.61 8.25 -36.73
C ASP A 691 12.14 8.24 -35.26
N PRO A 692 13.05 8.28 -34.27
CA PRO A 692 12.69 8.51 -32.88
C PRO A 692 12.34 9.99 -32.67
N CYS A 693 11.10 10.25 -32.24
CA CYS A 693 10.53 11.58 -32.10
C CYS A 693 10.21 11.89 -30.63
N SER A 694 10.58 13.09 -30.16
CA SER A 694 10.26 13.55 -28.81
C SER A 694 8.82 14.06 -28.72
N ILE A 695 8.12 13.70 -27.64
CA ILE A 695 6.77 14.15 -27.30
C ILE A 695 6.86 15.24 -26.23
N PHE A 696 6.48 16.46 -26.58
CA PHE A 696 6.40 17.59 -25.65
C PHE A 696 4.97 17.86 -25.21
N CYS A 697 4.79 18.30 -23.96
CA CYS A 697 3.54 18.89 -23.49
C CYS A 697 3.27 20.19 -24.29
N ALA A 698 2.08 20.30 -24.88
CA ALA A 698 1.62 21.49 -25.60
C ALA A 698 0.42 22.15 -24.89
N LEU A 699 0.46 22.21 -23.55
CA LEU A 699 -0.39 23.07 -22.74
C LEU A 699 0.12 24.52 -22.81
N GLU A 700 -0.22 25.21 -23.89
CA GLU A 700 -0.06 26.67 -23.98
C GLU A 700 -1.07 27.37 -23.07
N ALA A 701 -0.64 28.37 -22.31
CA ALA A 701 -1.56 29.32 -21.66
C ALA A 701 -1.93 30.39 -22.69
N PRO A 702 -3.14 30.38 -23.30
CA PRO A 702 -3.45 31.26 -24.42
C PRO A 702 -3.46 32.72 -23.98
N ARG A 703 -2.56 33.53 -24.56
CA ARG A 703 -2.49 34.97 -24.32
C ARG A 703 -3.64 35.69 -25.01
N CYS A 704 -4.38 36.48 -24.26
CA CYS A 704 -5.40 37.38 -24.80
C CYS A 704 -4.75 38.45 -25.69
N PHE A 705 -5.10 38.50 -26.97
CA PHE A 705 -4.56 39.48 -27.93
C PHE A 705 -5.03 40.93 -27.69
N ASN A 706 -5.83 41.18 -26.63
CA ASN A 706 -6.21 42.53 -26.19
C ASN A 706 -5.34 43.01 -25.03
N CYS A 707 -5.42 42.35 -23.86
CA CYS A 707 -4.76 42.81 -22.63
C CYS A 707 -3.50 42.04 -22.22
N ASN A 708 -3.10 41.04 -23.02
CA ASN A 708 -1.95 40.16 -22.79
C ASN A 708 -1.98 39.24 -21.55
N GLY A 709 -3.02 39.34 -20.71
CA GLY A 709 -3.31 38.31 -19.70
C GLY A 709 -3.71 36.97 -20.32
N TYR A 710 -3.56 35.89 -19.57
CA TYR A 710 -3.76 34.52 -20.07
C TYR A 710 -5.19 33.97 -19.84
N ASN A 711 -5.47 32.79 -20.39
CA ASN A 711 -6.66 31.97 -20.13
C ASN A 711 -8.04 32.60 -20.41
N HIS A 712 -8.10 33.61 -21.29
CA HIS A 712 -9.37 34.17 -21.79
C HIS A 712 -9.23 34.75 -23.21
N SER A 713 -10.34 34.85 -23.94
CA SER A 713 -10.35 35.40 -25.31
C SER A 713 -10.45 36.92 -25.33
N SER A 714 -10.00 37.56 -26.42
CA SER A 714 -10.20 39.00 -26.65
C SER A 714 -11.68 39.38 -26.74
N LYS A 715 -12.55 38.50 -27.25
CA LYS A 715 -14.01 38.71 -27.32
C LYS A 715 -14.69 38.75 -25.95
N SER A 716 -14.04 38.16 -24.94
CA SER A 716 -14.52 38.08 -23.56
C SER A 716 -13.68 38.92 -22.59
N CYS A 717 -12.81 39.80 -23.12
CA CYS A 717 -11.90 40.62 -22.33
C CYS A 717 -12.60 41.92 -21.89
N LYS A 718 -12.55 42.23 -20.58
CA LYS A 718 -13.05 43.51 -20.02
C LYS A 718 -11.93 44.51 -19.71
N SER A 719 -10.67 44.10 -19.84
CA SER A 719 -9.51 44.96 -19.62
C SER A 719 -9.25 45.85 -20.83
N LYS A 720 -8.56 46.97 -20.61
CA LYS A 720 -8.00 47.80 -21.69
C LYS A 720 -7.03 47.01 -22.58
N ILE A 721 -6.77 47.55 -23.77
CA ILE A 721 -5.70 47.05 -24.65
C ILE A 721 -4.34 47.35 -24.04
N SER A 722 -3.36 46.47 -24.25
CA SER A 722 -1.96 46.71 -23.87
C SER A 722 -1.00 46.22 -24.95
N CYS A 723 0.16 46.86 -25.03
CA CYS A 723 1.20 46.53 -25.98
C CYS A 723 2.03 45.35 -25.45
N PRO A 724 2.10 44.20 -26.13
CA PRO A 724 2.93 43.09 -25.68
C PRO A 724 4.45 43.34 -25.73
N ARG A 725 4.91 44.46 -26.33
CA ARG A 725 6.33 44.85 -26.33
C ARG A 725 6.72 45.66 -25.09
N CYS A 726 5.93 46.67 -24.71
CA CYS A 726 6.28 47.64 -23.66
C CYS A 726 5.18 47.88 -22.60
N GLY A 727 4.07 47.14 -22.64
CA GLY A 727 2.96 47.20 -21.68
C GLY A 727 1.94 48.33 -21.87
N GLU A 728 2.33 49.44 -22.48
CA GLU A 728 1.50 50.65 -22.69
C GLU A 728 0.21 50.43 -23.50
N GLU A 729 -0.76 51.35 -23.39
CA GLU A 729 -2.12 51.23 -23.94
C GLU A 729 -2.23 51.43 -25.48
N HIS A 730 -1.45 50.69 -26.28
CA HIS A 730 -1.49 50.72 -27.75
C HIS A 730 -1.31 49.34 -28.40
N ARG A 731 -1.56 49.24 -29.72
CA ARG A 731 -1.32 48.00 -30.50
C ARG A 731 0.15 47.88 -30.87
N VAL A 732 0.69 46.66 -30.89
CA VAL A 732 2.12 46.40 -31.18
C VAL A 732 2.62 46.95 -32.52
N LYS A 733 1.73 47.16 -33.51
CA LYS A 733 2.06 47.79 -34.81
C LYS A 733 2.38 49.29 -34.70
N ASP A 734 1.93 49.93 -33.62
CA ASP A 734 2.05 51.37 -33.35
C ASP A 734 3.14 51.64 -32.29
N CYS A 735 4.02 50.66 -32.03
CA CYS A 735 4.92 50.63 -30.89
C CYS A 735 6.38 50.95 -31.27
N ASN A 736 6.81 52.17 -30.96
CA ASN A 736 8.17 52.68 -31.18
C ASN A 736 9.09 52.53 -29.95
N ALA A 737 8.73 51.68 -28.98
CA ALA A 737 9.49 51.51 -27.74
C ALA A 737 10.68 50.55 -27.91
N ASN A 738 11.90 51.05 -27.64
CA ASN A 738 13.14 50.26 -27.69
C ASN A 738 13.38 49.39 -26.44
N LYS A 739 12.76 49.73 -25.30
CA LYS A 739 12.78 48.88 -24.10
C LYS A 739 11.62 47.88 -24.12
N LEU A 740 11.89 46.65 -23.69
CA LEU A 740 10.87 45.63 -23.47
C LEU A 740 10.25 45.77 -22.07
N CYS A 741 8.95 45.57 -21.94
CA CYS A 741 8.28 45.51 -20.63
C CYS A 741 7.06 44.58 -20.64
N CYS A 742 6.99 43.69 -19.65
CA CYS A 742 5.97 42.66 -19.56
C CYS A 742 4.85 43.09 -18.62
N VAL A 743 3.74 43.55 -19.20
CA VAL A 743 2.54 44.00 -18.46
C VAL A 743 2.04 42.98 -17.44
N ASN A 744 2.20 41.67 -17.67
CA ASN A 744 1.82 40.64 -16.71
C ASN A 744 2.72 40.64 -15.47
N CYS A 745 4.05 40.70 -15.66
CA CYS A 745 5.02 40.73 -14.56
C CYS A 745 4.99 42.06 -13.79
N VAL A 746 4.75 43.19 -14.48
CA VAL A 746 4.49 44.49 -13.82
C VAL A 746 3.25 44.42 -12.93
N ASN A 747 2.15 43.88 -13.44
CA ASN A 747 0.90 43.70 -12.67
C ASN A 747 1.00 42.69 -11.52
N LEU A 748 2.00 41.80 -11.53
CA LEU A 748 2.30 40.94 -10.38
C LEU A 748 3.14 41.72 -9.35
N LYS A 749 4.23 42.34 -9.80
CA LYS A 749 5.16 43.13 -8.97
C LYS A 749 4.45 44.21 -8.16
N SER A 750 3.53 44.94 -8.79
CA SER A 750 2.70 45.97 -8.16
C SER A 750 1.60 45.43 -7.22
N LYS A 751 1.46 44.11 -7.07
CA LYS A 751 0.48 43.45 -6.19
C LYS A 751 1.10 42.60 -5.08
N THR A 752 2.34 42.14 -5.26
CA THR A 752 3.06 41.32 -4.27
C THR A 752 4.19 42.06 -3.56
N ASN A 753 4.56 43.27 -4.01
CA ASN A 753 5.72 44.03 -3.53
C ASN A 753 7.05 43.26 -3.58
N GLN A 754 7.18 42.27 -4.47
CA GLN A 754 8.40 41.49 -4.64
C GLN A 754 9.34 42.16 -5.63
N GLU A 755 10.44 42.75 -5.13
CA GLU A 755 11.39 43.51 -5.96
C GLU A 755 12.15 42.65 -6.97
N ASP A 756 12.32 41.35 -6.71
CA ASP A 756 13.07 40.41 -7.57
C ASP A 756 12.38 40.07 -8.91
N ILE A 757 11.10 40.45 -9.09
CA ILE A 757 10.37 40.17 -10.32
C ILE A 757 10.97 40.99 -11.47
N ASN A 758 11.70 40.33 -12.38
CA ASN A 758 12.12 40.89 -13.66
C ASN A 758 10.88 41.27 -14.49
N THR A 759 10.87 42.51 -15.00
CA THR A 759 9.82 43.02 -15.88
C THR A 759 10.30 43.42 -17.28
N GLU A 760 11.62 43.47 -17.53
CA GLU A 760 12.23 43.98 -18.77
C GLU A 760 12.28 42.92 -19.90
N HIS A 761 11.14 42.29 -20.19
CA HIS A 761 10.96 41.31 -21.27
C HIS A 761 9.60 41.52 -21.96
N ALA A 762 9.38 40.90 -23.12
CA ALA A 762 8.10 41.02 -23.83
C ALA A 762 7.03 40.09 -23.23
N ALA A 763 5.74 40.44 -23.35
CA ALA A 763 4.63 39.62 -22.83
C ALA A 763 4.39 38.31 -23.61
N TRP A 764 5.19 38.04 -24.66
CA TRP A 764 5.26 36.76 -25.38
C TRP A 764 6.51 35.92 -25.02
N ASP A 765 7.34 36.36 -24.08
CA ASP A 765 8.52 35.59 -23.66
C ASP A 765 8.10 34.31 -22.94
N ASN A 766 8.70 33.18 -23.32
CA ASN A 766 8.45 31.89 -22.68
C ASN A 766 9.07 31.83 -21.27
N ASN A 767 10.05 32.67 -20.96
CA ASN A 767 10.67 32.77 -19.63
C ASN A 767 9.94 33.76 -18.71
N CYS A 768 8.84 34.37 -19.17
CA CYS A 768 7.98 35.24 -18.36
C CYS A 768 7.50 34.51 -17.10
N HIS A 769 7.80 35.05 -15.91
CA HIS A 769 7.45 34.44 -14.62
C HIS A 769 5.94 34.16 -14.49
N VAL A 770 5.09 35.11 -14.92
CA VAL A 770 3.62 34.93 -14.89
C VAL A 770 3.14 33.94 -15.94
N TYR A 771 3.84 33.79 -17.07
CA TYR A 771 3.54 32.76 -18.06
C TYR A 771 3.86 31.37 -17.50
N GLN A 772 5.06 31.17 -16.96
CA GLN A 772 5.46 29.91 -16.32
C GLN A 772 4.52 29.56 -15.16
N TYR A 773 4.25 30.48 -14.23
CA TYR A 773 3.26 30.28 -13.17
C TYR A 773 1.85 29.91 -13.71
N THR A 774 1.40 30.52 -14.81
CA THR A 774 0.10 30.17 -15.40
C THR A 774 0.12 28.79 -16.07
N VAL A 775 1.21 28.45 -16.76
CA VAL A 775 1.42 27.13 -17.38
C VAL A 775 1.54 26.04 -16.30
N ASP A 776 2.24 26.32 -15.20
CA ASP A 776 2.35 25.43 -14.04
C ASP A 776 1.04 25.31 -13.27
N LYS A 777 0.23 26.37 -13.21
CA LYS A 777 -1.15 26.28 -12.71
C LYS A 777 -2.05 25.45 -13.63
N LEU A 778 -1.91 25.56 -14.95
CA LEU A 778 -2.60 24.68 -15.90
C LEU A 778 -2.12 23.22 -15.77
N LYS A 779 -0.83 22.98 -15.50
CA LYS A 779 -0.32 21.65 -15.14
C LYS A 779 -0.96 21.16 -13.83
N HIS A 780 -0.95 21.97 -12.77
CA HIS A 780 -1.57 21.67 -11.47
C HIS A 780 -3.06 21.27 -11.63
N ASP A 781 -3.84 22.09 -12.33
CA ASP A 781 -5.29 21.88 -12.52
C ASP A 781 -5.61 20.68 -13.43
N VAL A 782 -4.65 20.19 -14.23
CA VAL A 782 -4.76 19.00 -15.10
C VAL A 782 -4.21 17.71 -14.45
N PHE A 783 -3.18 17.82 -13.61
CA PHE A 783 -2.47 16.68 -13.02
C PHE A 783 -2.81 16.43 -11.54
N GLY A 784 -3.37 17.40 -10.82
CA GLY A 784 -3.72 17.28 -9.40
C GLY A 784 -2.50 17.25 -8.45
N ILE A 785 -1.36 17.79 -8.90
CA ILE A 785 -0.12 17.86 -8.13
C ILE A 785 -0.07 19.24 -7.46
N GLY A 786 -0.25 19.26 -6.13
CA GLY A 786 -0.24 20.50 -5.34
C GLY A 786 1.13 21.17 -5.24
N ILE A 787 1.08 22.49 -5.05
CA ILE A 787 2.17 23.33 -4.49
C ILE A 787 1.63 23.89 -3.18
#